data_AF-A0A8T5TNC5-F1
#
_entry.id   AF-A0A8T5TNC5-F1
#
_cell.length_a   1.000
_cell.length_b   1.000
_cell.length_c   1.000
_cell.angle_alpha   90.00
_cell.angle_beta   90.00
_cell.angle_gamma   90.00
#
_symmetry.space_group_name_H-M   'P 1'
#
loop_
_entity.id
_entity.type
_entity.pdbx_description
1 polymer ?
#
loop_
_entity_poly.entity_id
_entity_poly.type
_entity_poly.pdbx_seq_one_letter_code
_entity_poly.pdbx_strand_id
1 'polypeptide(L)'
;DLSWAINDPEVSFIDTANWETINDGEYITYTSKTTTGVQDYYIYFDTTGANSIDPAPSGRMPIYCNISAAISQVNVSDVLGDAIGAVSEISASNTADNVTITNVVDGDVPDIIDVDSGLAVSTLSQGIMRNPFKTVNPEFIPRINSTIVVSEYVVNVTLNKWYTDLTYFASYHEIISQAAYGPWFNQSIAGYGAVPNAYDGTPFPGHMIGTGPYEFESVDFVVESKAHSTKFMNHWNRTAMEAVGLFSVTDLYGRFFADQTARGNALLATDIDLVNSMLQDPAPIADAIASPYLTYIPTVPDASVNVISLLSTEAINKPLASLGGLTIKEWFPTSTFCTVTLGLPSGTQYPDGVNKTVRKALSYAYDYNGFVSAVYPATSGGGIYCWSPFGMSSPFTDEGGVSHPGPAPDLTAARTILLSDPYYNGLAAARGLSLANTTAEWVSVARSNPIDTYTFLIYPNSLTTGFAVEAVEALGFELDVREDAAVSGDLWTQFVATGRASMYDMFSYVYLMNPLDPAQYATYWYSSSAAKPPGWGYNYAHLMNSTLDNILANVEFLTDKQDSYNEVADIIINKEVHSIFESQGTMGMVINSGFTIGPLAAEVGGPAGPGLYPAWLGGSRIQAAVLPPGIPGYSTIFVLLAMVPSVLGLIYIIKRKRK
;
A
#
# COMPACT_ATOMS: atom_id res chain seq x y z
N ASP A 1 1.41 -3.00 -43.28
CA ASP A 1 0.43 -2.04 -42.75
C ASP A 1 1.01 -1.47 -41.45
N LEU A 2 1.73 -0.34 -41.57
CA LEU A 2 2.47 0.32 -40.48
C LEU A 2 1.55 1.28 -39.70
N SER A 3 0.30 0.88 -39.47
CA SER A 3 -0.76 1.71 -38.88
C SER A 3 -0.63 1.91 -37.36
N TRP A 4 0.54 1.66 -36.78
CA TRP A 4 0.80 1.80 -35.33
C TRP A 4 1.65 3.03 -34.99
N ALA A 5 2.02 3.83 -35.99
CA ALA A 5 2.72 5.09 -35.79
C ALA A 5 1.73 6.27 -35.84
N ILE A 6 1.43 6.78 -34.63
CA ILE A 6 1.01 8.16 -34.30
C ILE A 6 -0.41 8.59 -34.67
N ASN A 7 -1.18 8.91 -33.63
CA ASN A 7 -2.26 9.91 -33.64
C ASN A 7 -2.10 10.85 -32.43
N ASP A 8 -0.90 11.42 -32.24
CA ASP A 8 -0.70 12.51 -31.27
C ASP A 8 -0.18 13.77 -31.98
N PRO A 9 -0.87 14.92 -31.88
CA PRO A 9 -0.48 16.14 -32.58
C PRO A 9 0.75 16.87 -32.02
N GLU A 10 1.39 16.42 -30.93
CA GLU A 10 2.36 17.28 -30.21
C GLU A 10 3.85 16.87 -30.35
N VAL A 11 4.22 15.58 -30.35
CA VAL A 11 5.56 15.07 -30.81
C VAL A 11 5.41 13.63 -31.30
N SER A 12 6.17 13.24 -32.33
CA SER A 12 6.03 11.95 -33.00
C SER A 12 7.37 11.29 -33.31
N PHE A 13 7.51 10.02 -32.96
CA PHE A 13 8.76 9.26 -33.06
C PHE A 13 8.69 8.16 -34.12
N ILE A 14 9.70 8.07 -34.99
CA ILE A 14 9.85 7.00 -35.98
C ILE A 14 11.10 6.18 -35.66
N ASP A 15 10.90 4.91 -35.31
CA ASP A 15 11.96 3.92 -35.14
C ASP A 15 12.39 3.34 -36.51
N THR A 16 13.65 3.52 -36.86
CA THR A 16 14.23 3.01 -38.12
C THR A 16 15.06 1.73 -37.92
N ALA A 17 15.11 1.17 -36.71
CA ALA A 17 15.91 -0.02 -36.39
C ALA A 17 15.50 -1.27 -37.19
N ASN A 18 14.29 -1.30 -37.76
CA ASN A 18 13.78 -2.40 -38.59
C ASN A 18 13.64 -2.04 -40.08
N TRP A 19 14.39 -1.05 -40.58
CA TRP A 19 14.23 -0.51 -41.94
C TRP A 19 14.35 -1.55 -43.07
N GLU A 20 15.06 -2.65 -42.85
CA GLU A 20 15.17 -3.76 -43.83
C GLU A 20 13.83 -4.45 -44.12
N THR A 21 12.79 -4.20 -43.31
CA THR A 21 11.45 -4.75 -43.49
C THR A 21 10.49 -3.84 -44.25
N ILE A 22 10.91 -2.62 -44.60
CA ILE A 22 10.10 -1.62 -45.32
C ILE A 22 9.99 -2.00 -46.81
N ASN A 23 8.76 -2.06 -47.31
CA ASN A 23 8.49 -2.28 -48.73
C ASN A 23 8.35 -0.96 -49.51
N ASP A 24 8.64 -1.00 -50.81
CA ASP A 24 8.45 0.15 -51.69
C ASP A 24 6.99 0.63 -51.70
N GLY A 25 6.76 1.92 -51.46
CA GLY A 25 5.42 2.52 -51.40
C GLY A 25 4.70 2.37 -50.05
N GLU A 26 5.34 1.78 -49.03
CA GLU A 26 4.82 1.86 -47.65
C GLU A 26 4.89 3.29 -47.12
N TYR A 27 3.94 3.65 -46.25
CA TYR A 27 3.84 5.00 -45.70
C TYR A 27 3.35 5.04 -44.26
N ILE A 28 3.65 6.16 -43.60
CA ILE A 28 3.21 6.55 -42.27
C ILE A 28 2.33 7.79 -42.41
N THR A 29 1.24 7.86 -41.67
CA THR A 29 0.40 9.07 -41.62
C THR A 29 0.82 9.98 -40.48
N TYR A 30 0.80 11.29 -40.70
CA TYR A 30 1.11 12.29 -39.67
C TYR A 30 0.17 13.48 -39.80
N THR A 31 -0.18 14.14 -38.70
CA THR A 31 -1.07 15.30 -38.68
C THR A 31 -0.41 16.44 -37.93
N SER A 32 -0.20 17.58 -38.59
CA SER A 32 0.43 18.77 -38.04
C SER A 32 -0.59 19.88 -37.80
N LYS A 33 -0.40 20.65 -36.74
CA LYS A 33 -1.07 21.93 -36.56
C LYS A 33 -0.27 23.05 -37.23
N THR A 34 -0.99 23.94 -37.89
CA THR A 34 -0.47 25.14 -38.54
C THR A 34 -1.06 26.37 -37.87
N THR A 35 -0.51 27.56 -38.14
CA THR A 35 -1.06 28.83 -37.63
C THR A 35 -2.50 29.11 -38.09
N THR A 36 -2.99 28.40 -39.11
CA THR A 36 -4.30 28.61 -39.73
C THR A 36 -5.25 27.41 -39.66
N GLY A 37 -4.85 26.30 -39.06
CA GLY A 37 -5.67 25.07 -39.00
C GLY A 37 -4.83 23.79 -38.86
N VAL A 38 -5.39 22.65 -39.26
CA VAL A 38 -4.71 21.34 -39.22
C VAL A 38 -4.35 20.90 -40.65
N GLN A 39 -3.19 20.28 -40.81
CA GLN A 39 -2.68 19.76 -42.08
C GLN A 39 -2.25 18.29 -41.94
N ASP A 40 -2.84 17.42 -42.75
CA ASP A 40 -2.50 16.00 -42.77
C ASP A 40 -1.43 15.68 -43.82
N TYR A 41 -0.49 14.84 -43.42
CA TYR A 41 0.62 14.33 -44.20
C TYR A 41 0.61 12.81 -44.28
N TYR A 42 1.32 12.29 -45.26
CA TYR A 42 1.80 10.91 -45.29
C TYR A 42 3.27 10.88 -45.73
N ILE A 43 4.09 10.16 -44.98
CA ILE A 43 5.51 9.99 -45.23
C ILE A 43 5.69 8.64 -45.91
N TYR A 44 6.16 8.59 -47.15
CA TYR A 44 6.28 7.33 -47.90
C TYR A 44 7.72 7.03 -48.31
N PHE A 45 8.04 5.75 -48.33
CA PHE A 45 9.39 5.24 -48.56
C PHE A 45 9.57 4.71 -49.97
N ASP A 46 10.65 5.15 -50.62
CA ASP A 46 11.11 4.63 -51.90
C ASP A 46 12.41 3.86 -51.70
N THR A 47 12.34 2.54 -51.89
CA THR A 47 13.48 1.64 -51.76
C THR A 47 14.13 1.32 -53.11
N THR A 48 13.53 1.75 -54.23
CA THR A 48 13.93 1.34 -55.59
C THR A 48 14.51 2.47 -56.44
N GLY A 49 14.21 3.72 -56.10
CA GLY A 49 14.64 4.93 -56.78
C GLY A 49 13.82 5.20 -58.06
N ALA A 50 13.15 6.36 -58.09
CA ALA A 50 12.49 6.96 -59.26
C ALA A 50 11.34 6.18 -59.92
N ASN A 51 10.93 5.03 -59.38
CA ASN A 51 9.77 4.25 -59.85
C ASN A 51 8.83 3.80 -58.72
N SER A 52 8.99 4.33 -57.51
CA SER A 52 8.12 4.00 -56.38
C SER A 52 6.68 4.43 -56.63
N ILE A 53 5.76 3.56 -56.23
CA ILE A 53 4.32 3.83 -56.31
C ILE A 53 3.96 4.73 -55.13
N ASP A 54 3.65 5.99 -55.41
CA ASP A 54 3.09 6.90 -54.42
C ASP A 54 1.74 6.35 -53.91
N PRO A 55 1.62 6.03 -52.61
CA PRO A 55 0.39 5.47 -52.05
C PRO A 55 -0.78 6.47 -52.01
N ALA A 56 -0.50 7.77 -52.11
CA ALA A 56 -1.46 8.87 -52.24
C ALA A 56 -2.78 8.72 -51.45
N PRO A 57 -2.72 8.50 -50.12
CA PRO A 57 -3.92 8.42 -49.28
C PRO A 57 -4.75 9.71 -49.40
N SER A 58 -6.06 9.55 -49.61
CA SER A 58 -6.97 10.65 -49.90
C SER A 58 -6.92 11.76 -48.86
N GLY A 59 -6.73 13.00 -49.31
CA GLY A 59 -6.80 14.21 -48.47
C GLY A 59 -5.52 14.55 -47.70
N ARG A 60 -4.42 13.81 -47.91
CA ARG A 60 -3.13 14.03 -47.22
C ARG A 60 -2.04 14.51 -48.17
N MET A 61 -1.04 15.23 -47.64
CA MET A 61 0.11 15.72 -48.40
C MET A 61 1.33 14.78 -48.30
N PRO A 62 2.05 14.51 -49.40
CA PRO A 62 3.22 13.63 -49.38
C PRO A 62 4.45 14.26 -48.71
N ILE A 63 5.19 13.42 -47.99
CA ILE A 63 6.60 13.61 -47.62
C ILE A 63 7.39 12.43 -48.19
N TYR A 64 8.19 12.68 -49.21
CA TYR A 64 8.88 11.64 -49.96
C TYR A 64 10.25 11.32 -49.37
N CYS A 65 10.48 10.05 -49.03
CA CYS A 65 11.73 9.57 -48.45
C CYS A 65 12.41 8.54 -49.36
N ASN A 66 13.42 8.96 -50.13
CA ASN A 66 14.18 8.05 -50.99
C ASN A 66 15.31 7.37 -50.22
N ILE A 67 15.08 6.14 -49.80
CA ILE A 67 16.04 5.30 -49.07
C ILE A 67 16.73 4.27 -49.97
N SER A 68 16.59 4.37 -51.30
CA SER A 68 17.13 3.38 -52.25
C SER A 68 18.66 3.26 -52.24
N ALA A 69 19.36 4.26 -51.69
CA ALA A 69 20.82 4.28 -51.54
C ALA A 69 21.27 4.05 -50.08
N ALA A 70 20.33 3.89 -49.14
CA ALA A 70 20.64 3.67 -47.74
C ALA A 70 21.13 2.24 -47.52
N ILE A 71 22.29 2.11 -46.86
CA ILE A 71 22.91 0.80 -46.55
C ILE A 71 23.04 0.56 -45.04
N SER A 72 22.49 1.46 -44.23
CA SER A 72 22.49 1.37 -42.77
C SER A 72 21.30 2.15 -42.19
N GLN A 73 20.88 1.78 -40.98
CA GLN A 73 19.83 2.47 -40.22
C GLN A 73 20.10 3.97 -40.02
N VAL A 74 21.38 4.34 -39.85
CA VAL A 74 21.80 5.74 -39.73
C VAL A 74 21.50 6.48 -41.03
N ASN A 75 21.81 5.89 -42.19
CA ASN A 75 21.50 6.52 -43.47
C ASN A 75 19.99 6.64 -43.71
N VAL A 76 19.19 5.70 -43.20
CA VAL A 76 17.72 5.79 -43.28
C VAL A 76 17.19 6.91 -42.37
N SER A 77 17.68 7.00 -41.13
CA SER A 77 17.33 8.09 -40.19
C SER A 77 17.72 9.45 -40.73
N ASP A 78 18.89 9.59 -41.35
CA ASP A 78 19.34 10.85 -41.96
C ASP A 78 18.43 11.27 -43.12
N VAL A 79 18.14 10.36 -44.07
CA VAL A 79 17.26 10.64 -45.21
C VAL A 79 15.85 11.03 -44.76
N LEU A 80 15.32 10.32 -43.76
CA LEU A 80 14.00 10.56 -43.21
C LEU A 80 13.94 11.90 -42.47
N GLY A 81 14.95 12.20 -41.64
CA GLY A 81 15.09 13.48 -40.95
C GLY A 81 15.17 14.66 -41.92
N ASP A 82 15.96 14.54 -42.99
CA ASP A 82 16.10 15.58 -44.02
C ASP A 82 14.79 15.83 -44.78
N ALA A 83 14.06 14.76 -45.14
CA ALA A 83 12.80 14.86 -45.86
C ALA A 83 11.70 15.53 -45.02
N ILE A 84 11.62 15.19 -43.74
CA ILE A 84 10.66 15.76 -42.80
C ILE A 84 11.04 17.21 -42.46
N GLY A 85 12.31 17.47 -42.17
CA GLY A 85 12.80 18.82 -41.84
C GLY A 85 12.71 19.84 -42.98
N ALA A 86 12.44 19.39 -44.21
CA ALA A 86 12.17 20.26 -45.36
C ALA A 86 10.74 20.84 -45.37
N VAL A 87 9.82 20.32 -44.56
CA VAL A 87 8.45 20.81 -44.42
C VAL A 87 8.40 21.92 -43.37
N SER A 88 7.95 23.12 -43.74
CA SER A 88 8.07 24.32 -42.87
C SER A 88 7.28 24.29 -41.56
N GLU A 89 6.24 23.45 -41.49
CA GLU A 89 5.31 23.33 -40.38
C GLU A 89 5.78 22.34 -39.30
N ILE A 90 6.84 21.58 -39.57
CA ILE A 90 7.40 20.56 -38.68
C ILE A 90 8.93 20.65 -38.66
N SER A 91 9.55 20.24 -37.57
CA SER A 91 11.00 20.09 -37.47
C SER A 91 11.34 18.64 -37.19
N ALA A 92 12.51 18.19 -37.64
CA ALA A 92 12.99 16.85 -37.38
C ALA A 92 14.36 16.90 -36.67
N SER A 93 14.56 15.98 -35.74
CA SER A 93 15.88 15.66 -35.18
C SER A 93 16.11 14.15 -35.22
N ASN A 94 17.25 13.73 -35.73
CA ASN A 94 17.58 12.33 -35.95
C ASN A 94 18.73 11.85 -35.05
N THR A 95 18.62 10.62 -34.55
CA THR A 95 19.72 9.83 -33.95
C THR A 95 20.14 8.71 -34.90
N ALA A 96 21.01 7.80 -34.45
CA ALA A 96 21.50 6.69 -35.27
C ALA A 96 20.42 5.68 -35.69
N ASP A 97 19.27 5.69 -35.03
CA ASP A 97 18.19 4.73 -35.19
C ASP A 97 16.80 5.38 -35.18
N ASN A 98 16.69 6.68 -34.89
CA ASN A 98 15.39 7.32 -34.69
C ASN A 98 15.29 8.67 -35.38
N VAL A 99 14.06 9.06 -35.72
CA VAL A 99 13.72 10.43 -36.13
C VAL A 99 12.57 10.93 -35.27
N THR A 100 12.83 12.00 -34.52
CA THR A 100 11.83 12.75 -33.75
C THR A 100 11.28 13.87 -34.61
N ILE A 101 9.96 13.98 -34.70
CA ILE A 101 9.22 15.02 -35.41
C ILE A 101 8.54 15.92 -34.38
N THR A 102 8.83 17.22 -34.43
CA THR A 102 8.23 18.24 -33.57
C THR A 102 7.35 19.17 -34.40
N ASN A 103 6.19 19.56 -33.86
CA ASN A 103 5.39 20.63 -34.45
C ASN A 103 6.05 22.01 -34.24
N VAL A 104 6.28 22.77 -35.30
CA VAL A 104 6.97 24.09 -35.20
C VAL A 104 6.12 25.14 -34.48
N VAL A 105 4.79 25.03 -34.54
CA VAL A 105 3.86 25.96 -33.89
C VAL A 105 3.75 25.71 -32.39
N ASP A 106 3.72 24.44 -31.98
CA ASP A 106 3.53 24.07 -30.56
C ASP A 106 4.87 23.96 -29.78
N GLY A 107 6.01 23.78 -30.47
CA GLY A 107 7.36 23.72 -29.88
C GLY A 107 7.74 22.34 -29.34
N ASP A 108 8.97 22.20 -28.80
CA ASP A 108 9.41 20.93 -28.18
C ASP A 108 8.59 20.64 -26.92
N VAL A 109 7.92 19.49 -26.92
CA VAL A 109 7.18 18.95 -25.78
C VAL A 109 7.85 17.63 -25.37
N PRO A 110 7.97 17.28 -24.07
CA PRO A 110 8.52 15.99 -23.67
C PRO A 110 7.72 14.83 -24.30
N ASP A 111 8.40 13.84 -24.88
CA ASP A 111 7.78 12.70 -25.59
C ASP A 111 6.66 12.06 -24.78
N ILE A 112 5.47 11.96 -25.41
CA ILE A 112 4.32 11.24 -24.89
C ILE A 112 4.40 9.78 -25.37
N ILE A 113 4.14 8.83 -24.47
CA ILE A 113 3.98 7.41 -24.81
C ILE A 113 2.48 7.16 -24.99
N ASP A 114 2.11 6.63 -26.16
CA ASP A 114 0.74 6.40 -26.57
C ASP A 114 0.37 4.90 -26.51
N VAL A 115 -0.78 4.57 -25.89
CA VAL A 115 -1.79 3.59 -26.34
C VAL A 115 -3.13 3.87 -25.60
N ASP A 116 -4.18 4.31 -26.31
CA ASP A 116 -5.59 4.20 -25.87
C ASP A 116 -6.26 2.98 -26.56
N SER A 117 -6.90 2.12 -25.74
CA SER A 117 -7.57 0.89 -26.17
C SER A 117 -9.07 0.86 -25.89
N GLY A 118 -9.70 1.99 -25.58
CA GLY A 118 -11.16 2.10 -25.51
C GLY A 118 -11.84 1.27 -24.40
N LEU A 119 -11.09 0.74 -23.44
CA LEU A 119 -11.57 0.16 -22.19
C LEU A 119 -10.51 0.40 -21.09
N ALA A 120 -10.76 1.35 -20.20
CA ALA A 120 -9.91 1.59 -19.03
C ALA A 120 -10.17 0.53 -17.94
N VAL A 121 -9.47 -0.60 -18.02
CA VAL A 121 -9.21 -1.42 -16.83
C VAL A 121 -8.17 -0.66 -16.01
N SER A 122 -8.54 -0.10 -14.86
CA SER A 122 -7.53 0.44 -13.94
C SER A 122 -6.72 -0.72 -13.38
N THR A 123 -5.61 -0.98 -14.03
CA THR A 123 -4.45 -1.49 -13.32
C THR A 123 -3.89 -0.28 -12.58
N LEU A 124 -3.93 -0.31 -11.25
CA LEU A 124 -2.89 0.33 -10.47
C LEU A 124 -1.58 -0.41 -10.78
N SER A 125 -1.10 -0.27 -12.02
CA SER A 125 0.25 -0.66 -12.38
C SER A 125 1.12 0.45 -11.84
N GLN A 126 1.91 0.11 -10.84
CA GLN A 126 3.13 0.84 -10.57
C GLN A 126 3.94 0.84 -11.87
N GLY A 127 4.09 2.02 -12.48
CA GLY A 127 5.04 2.39 -13.52
C GLY A 127 5.22 1.43 -14.69
N ILE A 128 4.87 1.86 -15.91
CA ILE A 128 5.45 1.29 -17.11
C ILE A 128 6.62 2.17 -17.58
N MET A 129 7.82 1.60 -17.67
CA MET A 129 8.60 1.45 -18.92
C MET A 129 9.93 0.72 -18.67
N ARG A 130 10.30 -0.16 -19.61
CA ARG A 130 11.44 -1.09 -19.54
C ARG A 130 12.79 -0.45 -19.88
N ASN A 131 13.82 -1.04 -19.29
CA ASN A 131 15.27 -0.99 -19.58
C ASN A 131 15.67 -0.50 -21.00
N PRO A 132 16.30 0.68 -21.12
CA PRO A 132 17.18 1.02 -22.24
C PRO A 132 18.65 0.81 -21.81
N PHE A 133 19.26 -0.29 -22.29
CA PHE A 133 20.69 -0.62 -22.21
C PHE A 133 21.29 -1.09 -20.86
N LYS A 134 21.68 -2.39 -20.85
CA LYS A 134 22.75 -3.06 -20.06
C LYS A 134 23.03 -2.56 -18.63
N THR A 135 22.28 -3.04 -17.64
CA THR A 135 22.83 -3.24 -16.28
C THR A 135 22.31 -4.51 -15.60
N VAL A 136 23.21 -5.12 -14.84
CA VAL A 136 23.09 -6.35 -14.03
C VAL A 136 22.27 -6.11 -12.76
N ASN A 137 20.94 -6.21 -12.85
CA ASN A 137 20.01 -6.50 -11.74
C ASN A 137 18.61 -6.77 -12.33
N PRO A 138 17.78 -7.59 -11.67
CA PRO A 138 16.77 -8.39 -12.37
C PRO A 138 15.70 -7.53 -13.04
N GLU A 139 15.42 -7.90 -14.28
CA GLU A 139 14.46 -7.30 -15.20
C GLU A 139 13.07 -7.26 -14.57
N PHE A 140 12.45 -6.08 -14.49
CA PHE A 140 11.03 -6.00 -14.19
C PHE A 140 10.23 -6.46 -15.42
N ILE A 141 9.70 -7.68 -15.34
CA ILE A 141 8.74 -8.19 -16.33
C ILE A 141 7.36 -7.64 -15.94
N PRO A 142 6.70 -6.80 -16.77
CA PRO A 142 5.38 -6.29 -16.45
C PRO A 142 4.38 -7.44 -16.30
N ARG A 143 3.57 -7.44 -15.24
CA ARG A 143 2.64 -8.54 -14.92
C ARG A 143 1.60 -8.77 -16.03
N ILE A 144 1.11 -7.70 -16.63
CA ILE A 144 0.27 -7.73 -17.84
C ILE A 144 1.17 -7.52 -19.05
N ASN A 145 1.10 -8.45 -20.00
CA ASN A 145 1.80 -8.39 -21.27
C ASN A 145 1.01 -7.52 -22.27
N SER A 146 -0.28 -7.81 -22.42
CA SER A 146 -1.15 -7.07 -23.33
C SER A 146 -2.61 -7.16 -22.89
N THR A 147 -3.39 -6.14 -23.26
CA THR A 147 -4.85 -6.14 -23.11
C THR A 147 -5.45 -5.84 -24.48
N ILE A 148 -6.35 -6.71 -24.95
CA ILE A 148 -6.95 -6.62 -26.29
C ILE A 148 -8.46 -6.68 -26.13
N VAL A 149 -9.16 -5.67 -26.65
CA VAL A 149 -10.63 -5.71 -26.77
C VAL A 149 -10.97 -6.64 -27.93
N VAL A 150 -11.59 -7.78 -27.62
CA VAL A 150 -12.01 -8.79 -28.61
C VAL A 150 -13.40 -8.46 -29.13
N SER A 151 -14.27 -7.94 -28.27
CA SER A 151 -15.61 -7.44 -28.61
C SER A 151 -16.13 -6.49 -27.53
N GLU A 152 -17.34 -5.94 -27.73
CA GLU A 152 -18.00 -4.97 -26.82
C GLU A 152 -18.01 -5.40 -25.34
N TYR A 153 -18.06 -6.71 -25.05
CA TYR A 153 -18.11 -7.25 -23.69
C TYR A 153 -16.99 -8.25 -23.39
N VAL A 154 -15.98 -8.35 -24.26
CA VAL A 154 -14.91 -9.34 -24.12
C VAL A 154 -13.56 -8.66 -24.26
N VAL A 155 -12.77 -8.75 -23.19
CA VAL A 155 -11.38 -8.33 -23.15
C VAL A 155 -10.51 -9.56 -22.95
N ASN A 156 -9.45 -9.67 -23.74
CA ASN A 156 -8.40 -10.65 -23.56
C ASN A 156 -7.20 -9.98 -22.88
N VAL A 157 -6.84 -10.46 -21.69
CA VAL A 157 -5.66 -10.00 -20.96
C VAL A 157 -4.61 -11.10 -21.01
N THR A 158 -3.49 -10.83 -21.67
CA THR A 158 -2.32 -11.70 -21.67
C THR A 158 -1.40 -11.28 -20.53
N LEU A 159 -1.00 -12.23 -19.68
CA LEU A 159 -0.21 -11.99 -18.49
C LEU A 159 1.18 -12.60 -18.68
N ASN A 160 2.22 -11.93 -18.17
CA ASN A 160 3.55 -12.55 -18.02
C ASN A 160 3.66 -13.34 -16.69
N LYS A 161 2.70 -13.14 -15.78
CA LYS A 161 2.57 -13.85 -14.50
C LYS A 161 1.58 -15.01 -14.63
N TRP A 162 1.93 -16.16 -14.05
CA TRP A 162 1.00 -17.27 -13.85
C TRP A 162 0.14 -17.01 -12.61
N TYR A 163 -1.18 -16.99 -12.79
CA TYR A 163 -2.14 -17.00 -11.69
C TYR A 163 -2.69 -18.42 -11.52
N THR A 164 -2.53 -18.98 -10.34
CA THR A 164 -3.19 -20.24 -9.95
C THR A 164 -4.66 -20.02 -9.61
N ASP A 165 -5.04 -18.78 -9.29
CA ASP A 165 -6.41 -18.34 -9.06
C ASP A 165 -6.61 -16.93 -9.64
N LEU A 166 -7.49 -16.82 -10.64
CA LEU A 166 -7.82 -15.56 -11.33
C LEU A 166 -8.66 -14.61 -10.48
N THR A 167 -9.26 -15.10 -9.38
CA THR A 167 -9.97 -14.26 -8.43
C THR A 167 -9.02 -13.21 -7.83
N TYR A 168 -7.74 -13.55 -7.64
CA TYR A 168 -6.72 -12.59 -7.22
C TYR A 168 -6.47 -11.50 -8.26
N PHE A 169 -6.46 -11.84 -9.55
CA PHE A 169 -6.35 -10.81 -10.59
C PHE A 169 -7.58 -9.89 -10.56
N ALA A 170 -8.79 -10.44 -10.49
CA ALA A 170 -10.03 -9.65 -10.49
C ALA A 170 -10.20 -8.75 -9.25
N SER A 171 -9.79 -9.21 -8.06
CA SER A 171 -10.00 -8.48 -6.80
C SER A 171 -9.10 -7.26 -6.60
N TYR A 172 -7.97 -7.16 -7.31
CA TYR A 172 -7.04 -6.02 -7.22
C TYR A 172 -7.19 -4.98 -8.34
N HIS A 173 -8.10 -5.23 -9.29
CA HIS A 173 -8.32 -4.34 -10.42
C HIS A 173 -9.73 -3.79 -10.31
N GLU A 174 -9.82 -2.54 -9.85
CA GLU A 174 -11.07 -1.81 -9.90
C GLU A 174 -11.41 -1.47 -11.36
N ILE A 175 -12.69 -1.25 -11.63
CA ILE A 175 -13.17 -0.81 -12.94
C ILE A 175 -13.64 0.63 -12.79
N ILE A 176 -13.03 1.52 -13.56
CA ILE A 176 -13.40 2.94 -13.62
C ILE A 176 -14.00 3.28 -14.98
N SER A 177 -14.89 4.27 -15.01
CA SER A 177 -15.50 4.72 -16.26
C SER A 177 -14.50 5.52 -17.10
N GLN A 178 -14.08 4.99 -18.26
CA GLN A 178 -13.22 5.75 -19.19
C GLN A 178 -13.88 7.07 -19.62
N ALA A 179 -15.19 7.10 -19.82
CA ALA A 179 -15.90 8.32 -20.19
C ALA A 179 -15.82 9.40 -19.09
N ALA A 180 -15.73 9.01 -17.82
CA ALA A 180 -15.62 9.94 -16.70
C ALA A 180 -14.17 10.32 -16.38
N TYR A 181 -13.26 9.35 -16.39
CA TYR A 181 -11.88 9.52 -15.90
C TYR A 181 -10.81 9.59 -17.00
N GLY A 182 -11.12 9.15 -18.23
CA GLY A 182 -10.19 9.16 -19.36
C GLY A 182 -9.52 10.52 -19.62
N PRO A 183 -10.26 11.64 -19.62
CA PRO A 183 -9.67 12.98 -19.77
C PRO A 183 -8.64 13.37 -18.69
N TRP A 184 -8.58 12.62 -17.59
CA TRP A 184 -7.78 12.92 -16.40
C TRP A 184 -6.72 11.85 -16.11
N PHE A 185 -6.55 10.87 -16.99
CA PHE A 185 -5.72 9.68 -16.74
C PHE A 185 -4.24 10.00 -16.42
N ASN A 186 -3.71 11.10 -16.98
CA ASN A 186 -2.35 11.58 -16.75
C ASN A 186 -2.25 12.73 -15.75
N GLN A 187 -3.36 13.09 -15.08
CA GLN A 187 -3.41 14.17 -14.11
C GLN A 187 -3.66 13.59 -12.72
N SER A 188 -2.92 14.08 -11.72
CA SER A 188 -3.22 13.73 -10.33
C SER A 188 -4.59 14.28 -9.96
N ILE A 189 -5.56 13.38 -9.79
CA ILE A 189 -6.84 13.72 -9.18
C ILE A 189 -6.58 13.79 -7.68
N ALA A 190 -6.45 15.00 -7.14
CA ALA A 190 -6.30 15.18 -5.70
C ALA A 190 -7.52 14.55 -4.99
N GLY A 191 -7.31 13.44 -4.28
CA GLY A 191 -8.33 12.87 -3.39
C GLY A 191 -8.62 13.86 -2.27
N TYR A 192 -9.89 14.15 -2.01
CA TYR A 192 -10.41 15.04 -0.95
C TYR A 192 -9.54 16.27 -0.59
N GLY A 193 -8.84 16.84 -1.58
CA GLY A 193 -8.24 18.18 -1.54
C GLY A 193 -9.18 19.12 -2.27
N ALA A 194 -9.88 19.98 -1.51
CA ALA A 194 -10.97 20.86 -1.96
C ALA A 194 -12.24 20.10 -2.41
N VAL A 195 -13.12 19.84 -1.43
CA VAL A 195 -14.48 19.29 -1.59
C VAL A 195 -15.35 20.21 -2.48
N PRO A 196 -16.36 19.68 -3.18
CA PRO A 196 -17.36 20.42 -3.99
C PRO A 196 -18.26 21.43 -3.29
N ASN A 197 -18.02 21.73 -2.01
CA ASN A 197 -18.56 22.89 -1.32
C ASN A 197 -17.45 23.86 -0.90
N ALA A 198 -16.38 23.95 -1.68
CA ALA A 198 -15.41 25.02 -1.55
C ALA A 198 -16.15 26.36 -1.69
N TYR A 199 -15.92 27.24 -0.72
CA TYR A 199 -16.49 28.59 -0.65
C TYR A 199 -16.12 29.46 -1.88
N ASP A 200 -15.29 28.97 -2.79
CA ASP A 200 -14.80 29.61 -4.02
C ASP A 200 -15.30 28.96 -5.32
N GLY A 201 -16.08 27.88 -5.28
CA GLY A 201 -16.93 27.46 -6.41
C GLY A 201 -16.27 26.72 -7.57
N THR A 202 -15.15 26.01 -7.38
CA THR A 202 -14.64 25.09 -8.42
C THR A 202 -14.32 23.69 -7.91
N PRO A 203 -15.17 22.70 -8.20
CA PRO A 203 -14.79 21.30 -8.17
C PRO A 203 -14.76 20.68 -9.58
N PHE A 204 -13.88 19.70 -9.76
CA PHE A 204 -13.94 18.72 -10.83
C PHE A 204 -15.38 18.20 -11.04
N PRO A 205 -16.00 18.31 -12.23
CA PRO A 205 -17.33 17.74 -12.43
C PRO A 205 -17.27 16.20 -12.45
N GLY A 206 -17.89 15.51 -11.48
CA GLY A 206 -18.13 14.05 -11.58
C GLY A 206 -17.16 13.11 -10.86
N HIS A 207 -16.66 13.47 -9.67
CA HIS A 207 -15.84 12.55 -8.85
C HIS A 207 -16.67 11.39 -8.27
N MET A 208 -16.01 10.26 -7.98
CA MET A 208 -16.61 9.06 -7.34
C MET A 208 -17.73 8.40 -8.17
N ILE A 209 -17.67 8.51 -9.50
CA ILE A 209 -18.49 7.69 -10.40
C ILE A 209 -17.91 6.27 -10.42
N GLY A 210 -18.70 5.27 -10.05
CA GLY A 210 -18.31 3.87 -10.02
C GLY A 210 -19.46 2.94 -10.45
N THR A 211 -19.20 1.64 -10.45
CA THR A 211 -20.18 0.60 -10.84
C THR A 211 -20.82 -0.11 -9.64
N GLY A 212 -20.54 0.37 -8.43
CA GLY A 212 -20.96 -0.24 -7.17
C GLY A 212 -22.47 -0.13 -6.87
N PRO A 213 -22.94 -0.81 -5.81
CA PRO A 213 -24.35 -0.89 -5.46
C PRO A 213 -24.92 0.38 -4.78
N TYR A 214 -24.07 1.34 -4.41
CA TYR A 214 -24.48 2.61 -3.78
C TYR A 214 -23.85 3.79 -4.50
N GLU A 215 -24.64 4.81 -4.75
CA GLU A 215 -24.24 6.09 -5.33
C GLU A 215 -23.78 7.02 -4.21
N PHE A 216 -22.60 7.63 -4.36
CA PHE A 216 -22.15 8.68 -3.45
C PHE A 216 -23.05 9.91 -3.59
N GLU A 217 -23.55 10.43 -2.47
CA GLU A 217 -24.41 11.63 -2.46
C GLU A 217 -23.66 12.84 -1.89
N SER A 218 -23.08 12.71 -0.69
CA SER A 218 -22.45 13.83 0.00
C SER A 218 -21.43 13.42 1.06
N VAL A 219 -20.58 14.37 1.44
CA VAL A 219 -19.79 14.30 2.67
C VAL A 219 -19.75 15.67 3.33
N ASP A 220 -19.90 15.68 4.65
CA ASP A 220 -19.75 16.86 5.49
C ASP A 220 -18.84 16.52 6.66
N PHE A 221 -17.63 17.08 6.64
CA PHE A 221 -16.65 16.90 7.70
C PHE A 221 -16.85 17.88 8.87
N VAL A 222 -17.61 18.96 8.67
CA VAL A 222 -17.61 20.14 9.56
C VAL A 222 -18.83 20.15 10.49
N VAL A 223 -20.04 19.94 9.95
CA VAL A 223 -21.26 20.07 10.75
C VAL A 223 -21.76 18.69 11.18
N GLU A 224 -21.87 17.77 10.23
CA GLU A 224 -22.44 16.45 10.48
C GLU A 224 -21.40 15.34 10.72
N SER A 225 -20.14 15.58 10.34
CA SER A 225 -19.05 14.60 10.40
C SER A 225 -19.48 13.24 9.83
N LYS A 226 -20.08 13.25 8.64
CA LYS A 226 -20.58 12.04 7.95
C LYS A 226 -20.41 12.10 6.43
N ALA A 227 -20.22 10.93 5.82
CA ALA A 227 -20.41 10.67 4.39
C ALA A 227 -21.73 9.91 4.19
N HIS A 228 -22.40 10.12 3.05
CA HIS A 228 -23.69 9.51 2.73
C HIS A 228 -23.71 9.00 1.30
N SER A 229 -24.19 7.78 1.15
CA SER A 229 -24.46 7.13 -0.13
C SER A 229 -25.87 6.54 -0.13
N THR A 230 -26.51 6.55 -1.29
CA THR A 230 -27.86 5.97 -1.49
C THR A 230 -27.81 4.74 -2.36
N LYS A 231 -28.76 3.83 -2.17
CA LYS A 231 -28.90 2.62 -2.97
C LYS A 231 -29.10 2.94 -4.46
N PHE A 232 -28.27 2.35 -5.31
CA PHE A 232 -28.38 2.54 -6.75
C PHE A 232 -29.52 1.67 -7.32
N MET A 233 -30.67 2.31 -7.59
CA MET A 233 -31.88 1.58 -8.04
C MET A 233 -31.75 0.96 -9.43
N ASN A 234 -30.80 1.44 -10.26
CA ASN A 234 -30.51 0.89 -11.58
C ASN A 234 -29.28 -0.03 -11.58
N HIS A 235 -28.79 -0.46 -10.41
CA HIS A 235 -27.66 -1.39 -10.33
C HIS A 235 -27.97 -2.68 -11.09
N TRP A 236 -27.05 -3.09 -11.97
CA TRP A 236 -27.22 -4.21 -12.91
C TRP A 236 -27.57 -5.53 -12.22
N ASN A 237 -27.09 -5.75 -10.99
CA ASN A 237 -27.34 -6.98 -10.22
C ASN A 237 -28.48 -6.86 -9.19
N ARG A 238 -29.22 -5.74 -9.16
CA ARG A 238 -30.20 -5.45 -8.09
C ARG A 238 -31.20 -6.58 -7.89
N THR A 239 -31.86 -7.03 -8.96
CA THR A 239 -32.94 -8.02 -8.89
C THR A 239 -32.47 -9.34 -8.30
N ALA A 240 -31.27 -9.81 -8.68
CA ALA A 240 -30.72 -11.04 -8.14
C ALA A 240 -30.38 -10.91 -6.65
N MET A 241 -29.80 -9.79 -6.25
CA MET A 241 -29.41 -9.53 -4.85
C MET A 241 -30.63 -9.34 -3.94
N GLU A 242 -31.66 -8.64 -4.39
CA GLU A 242 -32.93 -8.52 -3.66
C GLU A 242 -33.65 -9.87 -3.54
N ALA A 243 -33.60 -10.72 -4.57
CA ALA A 243 -34.24 -12.04 -4.55
C ALA A 243 -33.63 -12.99 -3.50
N VAL A 244 -32.34 -12.85 -3.20
CA VAL A 244 -31.67 -13.59 -2.11
C VAL A 244 -31.68 -12.83 -0.78
N GLY A 245 -32.39 -11.69 -0.71
CA GLY A 245 -32.54 -10.88 0.50
C GLY A 245 -31.31 -10.04 0.86
N LEU A 246 -30.36 -9.87 -0.04
CA LEU A 246 -29.07 -9.22 0.18
C LEU A 246 -28.94 -7.89 -0.59
N PHE A 247 -29.88 -6.96 -0.39
CA PHE A 247 -29.76 -5.57 -0.86
C PHE A 247 -30.85 -4.67 -0.23
N SER A 248 -31.06 -4.77 1.08
CA SER A 248 -32.21 -4.12 1.74
C SER A 248 -31.93 -2.68 2.19
N VAL A 249 -30.66 -2.31 2.37
CA VAL A 249 -30.24 -0.99 2.87
C VAL A 249 -30.46 0.07 1.79
N THR A 250 -31.19 1.13 2.12
CA THR A 250 -31.46 2.26 1.20
C THR A 250 -30.41 3.37 1.33
N ASP A 251 -29.92 3.58 2.54
CA ASP A 251 -29.03 4.68 2.89
C ASP A 251 -27.85 4.14 3.69
N LEU A 252 -26.64 4.47 3.25
CA LEU A 252 -25.39 4.13 3.91
C LEU A 252 -24.74 5.41 4.41
N TYR A 253 -24.46 5.47 5.72
CA TYR A 253 -23.79 6.59 6.34
C TYR A 253 -22.43 6.15 6.89
N GLY A 254 -21.35 6.79 6.47
CA GLY A 254 -20.03 6.69 7.10
C GLY A 254 -19.87 7.81 8.10
N ARG A 255 -19.84 7.52 9.41
CA ARG A 255 -19.73 8.55 10.45
C ARG A 255 -18.30 8.64 10.97
N PHE A 256 -17.75 9.85 11.04
CA PHE A 256 -16.44 10.12 11.60
C PHE A 256 -16.55 10.38 13.11
N PHE A 257 -15.66 9.76 13.88
CA PHE A 257 -15.59 9.90 15.32
C PHE A 257 -14.24 10.46 15.74
N ALA A 258 -14.21 11.26 16.79
CA ALA A 258 -12.98 11.84 17.32
C ALA A 258 -12.06 10.77 17.94
N ASP A 259 -12.64 9.70 18.51
CA ASP A 259 -11.92 8.62 19.16
C ASP A 259 -12.72 7.32 19.21
N GLN A 260 -12.02 6.23 19.58
CA GLN A 260 -12.54 4.88 19.74
C GLN A 260 -13.65 4.77 20.79
N THR A 261 -13.59 5.56 21.86
CA THR A 261 -14.57 5.50 22.96
C THR A 261 -15.92 6.05 22.49
N ALA A 262 -15.94 7.19 21.81
CA ALA A 262 -17.14 7.78 21.25
C ALA A 262 -17.79 6.84 20.21
N ARG A 263 -16.98 6.24 19.33
CA ARG A 263 -17.43 5.23 18.35
C ARG A 263 -18.02 3.99 19.04
N GLY A 264 -17.33 3.45 20.04
CA GLY A 264 -17.76 2.28 20.80
C GLY A 264 -19.08 2.50 21.53
N ASN A 265 -19.24 3.67 22.17
CA ASN A 265 -20.50 4.03 22.82
C ASN A 265 -21.66 4.15 21.83
N ALA A 266 -21.43 4.77 20.66
CA ALA A 266 -22.45 4.85 19.60
C ALA A 266 -22.85 3.47 19.07
N LEU A 267 -21.89 2.55 18.95
CA LEU A 267 -22.14 1.16 18.55
C LEU A 267 -23.00 0.42 19.58
N LEU A 268 -22.62 0.48 20.85
CA LEU A 268 -23.36 -0.18 21.94
C LEU A 268 -24.76 0.39 22.15
N ALA A 269 -24.96 1.67 21.85
CA ALA A 269 -26.27 2.32 21.82
C ALA A 269 -27.10 1.99 20.57
N THR A 270 -26.55 1.26 19.59
CA THR A 270 -27.17 1.00 18.27
C THR A 270 -27.43 2.26 17.42
N ASP A 271 -26.69 3.34 17.68
CA ASP A 271 -26.70 4.57 16.87
C ASP A 271 -26.02 4.34 15.52
N ILE A 272 -24.97 3.52 15.53
CA ILE A 272 -24.30 2.99 14.33
C ILE A 272 -24.47 1.47 14.26
N ASP A 273 -24.41 0.93 13.04
CA ASP A 273 -24.74 -0.47 12.76
C ASP A 273 -23.53 -1.36 12.54
N LEU A 274 -22.37 -0.78 12.24
CA LEU A 274 -21.20 -1.53 11.83
C LEU A 274 -19.94 -0.80 12.26
N VAL A 275 -19.00 -1.55 12.81
CA VAL A 275 -17.64 -1.12 13.09
C VAL A 275 -16.68 -2.25 12.76
N ASN A 276 -15.64 -1.95 11.97
CA ASN A 276 -14.49 -2.83 11.84
C ASN A 276 -13.67 -2.77 13.13
N SER A 277 -13.24 -3.93 13.59
CA SER A 277 -12.33 -4.09 14.71
C SER A 277 -10.98 -4.55 14.19
N MET A 278 -9.97 -3.74 14.42
CA MET A 278 -8.58 -3.98 14.03
C MET A 278 -7.65 -3.50 15.14
N LEU A 279 -6.37 -3.85 15.08
CA LEU A 279 -5.40 -3.50 16.11
C LEU A 279 -5.36 -2.00 16.40
N GLN A 280 -5.28 -1.18 15.36
CA GLN A 280 -5.12 0.26 15.49
C GLN A 280 -6.42 0.96 15.92
N ASP A 281 -7.57 0.26 15.80
CA ASP A 281 -8.90 0.83 16.04
C ASP A 281 -9.88 -0.24 16.57
N PRO A 282 -9.68 -0.78 17.79
CA PRO A 282 -10.45 -1.90 18.31
C PRO A 282 -11.89 -1.53 18.65
N ALA A 283 -12.83 -2.44 18.36
CA ALA A 283 -14.21 -2.34 18.81
C ALA A 283 -14.36 -2.85 20.27
N PRO A 284 -15.41 -2.45 21.00
CA PRO A 284 -15.68 -2.97 22.35
C PRO A 284 -16.24 -4.41 22.29
N ILE A 285 -15.40 -5.39 21.95
CA ILE A 285 -15.81 -6.76 21.61
C ILE A 285 -16.54 -7.47 22.77
N ALA A 286 -16.03 -7.38 24.00
CA ALA A 286 -16.69 -8.00 25.15
C ALA A 286 -18.12 -7.49 25.36
N ASP A 287 -18.31 -6.18 25.25
CA ASP A 287 -19.62 -5.55 25.39
C ASP A 287 -20.53 -5.85 24.19
N ALA A 288 -19.96 -5.93 22.99
CA ALA A 288 -20.69 -6.33 21.78
C ALA A 288 -21.20 -7.78 21.88
N ILE A 289 -20.39 -8.72 22.39
CA ILE A 289 -20.79 -10.11 22.62
C ILE A 289 -21.88 -10.20 23.70
N ALA A 290 -21.83 -9.34 24.73
CA ALA A 290 -22.84 -9.29 25.77
C ALA A 290 -24.16 -8.63 25.32
N SER A 291 -24.15 -7.88 24.21
CA SER A 291 -25.32 -7.19 23.68
C SER A 291 -26.22 -8.15 22.88
N PRO A 292 -27.55 -8.17 23.13
CA PRO A 292 -28.47 -8.93 22.29
C PRO A 292 -28.71 -8.29 20.91
N TYR A 293 -28.17 -7.10 20.67
CA TYR A 293 -28.40 -6.30 19.46
C TYR A 293 -27.22 -6.30 18.49
N LEU A 294 -26.07 -6.81 18.92
CA LEU A 294 -24.84 -6.81 18.14
C LEU A 294 -24.33 -8.24 17.98
N THR A 295 -23.65 -8.47 16.87
CA THR A 295 -22.95 -9.71 16.55
C THR A 295 -21.51 -9.37 16.25
N TYR A 296 -20.59 -10.03 16.95
CA TYR A 296 -19.17 -9.99 16.61
C TYR A 296 -18.85 -11.13 15.65
N ILE A 297 -18.23 -10.79 14.52
CA ILE A 297 -17.78 -11.72 13.50
C ILE A 297 -16.25 -11.67 13.49
N PRO A 298 -15.56 -12.65 14.10
CA PRO A 298 -14.12 -12.75 14.00
C PRO A 298 -13.71 -13.13 12.57
N THR A 299 -12.57 -12.61 12.10
CA THR A 299 -11.98 -12.98 10.81
C THR A 299 -10.61 -13.63 11.01
N VAL A 300 -9.75 -13.58 9.99
CA VAL A 300 -8.36 -14.01 10.07
C VAL A 300 -7.49 -13.02 10.88
N PRO A 301 -6.28 -13.43 11.28
CA PRO A 301 -5.25 -12.51 11.77
C PRO A 301 -5.00 -11.33 10.80
N ASP A 302 -4.96 -10.14 11.37
CA ASP A 302 -4.79 -8.85 10.68
C ASP A 302 -3.62 -8.88 9.69
N ALA A 303 -3.77 -8.34 8.49
CA ALA A 303 -2.65 -8.16 7.54
C ALA A 303 -1.46 -7.35 8.13
N SER A 304 -1.71 -6.63 9.22
CA SER A 304 -0.76 -5.83 9.99
C SER A 304 0.11 -6.68 10.91
N VAL A 305 1.43 -6.60 10.74
CA VAL A 305 2.41 -7.20 11.64
C VAL A 305 3.09 -6.11 12.47
N ASN A 306 3.04 -6.23 13.79
CA ASN A 306 3.78 -5.37 14.69
C ASN A 306 5.24 -5.81 14.75
N VAL A 307 6.15 -4.87 14.55
CA VAL A 307 7.56 -5.16 14.60
C VAL A 307 8.37 -4.08 15.30
N ILE A 308 9.54 -4.52 15.77
CA ILE A 308 10.67 -3.62 16.05
C ILE A 308 11.66 -3.78 14.90
N SER A 309 11.86 -2.72 14.11
CA SER A 309 12.93 -2.65 13.12
C SER A 309 14.29 -2.63 13.84
N LEU A 310 15.25 -3.36 13.30
CA LEU A 310 16.61 -3.41 13.83
C LEU A 310 17.59 -2.95 12.74
N LEU A 311 18.11 -1.73 12.87
CA LEU A 311 19.02 -1.12 11.90
C LEU A 311 20.28 -1.97 11.74
N SER A 312 20.60 -2.39 10.51
CA SER A 312 21.71 -3.32 10.29
C SER A 312 23.08 -2.64 10.27
N THR A 313 23.89 -2.88 11.31
CA THR A 313 25.30 -2.42 11.35
C THR A 313 26.09 -2.91 10.14
N GLU A 314 25.89 -4.16 9.69
CA GLU A 314 26.63 -4.71 8.56
C GLU A 314 26.27 -4.00 7.25
N ALA A 315 25.00 -3.64 7.07
CA ALA A 315 24.55 -3.01 5.84
C ALA A 315 24.95 -1.54 5.75
N ILE A 316 24.83 -0.78 6.84
CA ILE A 316 25.17 0.65 6.83
C ILE A 316 26.68 0.89 6.68
N ASN A 317 27.50 -0.09 7.08
CA ASN A 317 28.96 -0.09 6.92
C ASN A 317 29.44 -0.76 5.62
N LYS A 318 28.53 -1.16 4.73
CA LYS A 318 28.89 -1.73 3.42
C LYS A 318 29.06 -0.62 2.39
N PRO A 319 30.22 -0.53 1.70
CA PRO A 319 30.40 0.39 0.59
C PRO A 319 29.38 0.16 -0.54
N LEU A 320 28.75 1.23 -1.03
CA LEU A 320 27.72 1.16 -2.08
C LEU A 320 28.15 1.93 -3.33
N ALA A 321 28.11 1.26 -4.48
CA ALA A 321 28.38 1.91 -5.77
C ALA A 321 27.43 3.09 -6.05
N SER A 322 26.17 2.99 -5.62
CA SER A 322 25.18 4.06 -5.74
C SER A 322 25.51 5.31 -4.92
N LEU A 323 26.40 5.19 -3.93
CA LEU A 323 26.88 6.29 -3.09
C LEU A 323 28.34 6.66 -3.41
N GLY A 324 28.81 6.35 -4.62
CA GLY A 324 30.19 6.63 -5.03
C GLY A 324 31.24 5.77 -4.32
N GLY A 325 30.86 4.59 -3.82
CA GLY A 325 31.74 3.69 -3.07
C GLY A 325 31.87 4.02 -1.59
N LEU A 326 31.10 4.99 -1.08
CA LEU A 326 31.00 5.27 0.35
C LEU A 326 30.02 4.32 1.05
N THR A 327 30.21 4.14 2.35
CA THR A 327 29.19 3.56 3.24
C THR A 327 28.06 4.56 3.50
N ILE A 328 26.92 4.09 4.01
CA ILE A 328 25.81 5.00 4.39
C ILE A 328 26.28 5.96 5.48
N LYS A 329 27.06 5.48 6.45
CA LYS A 329 27.60 6.30 7.55
C LYS A 329 28.53 7.41 7.07
N GLU A 330 29.37 7.15 6.07
CA GLU A 330 30.28 8.15 5.50
C GLU A 330 29.55 9.15 4.59
N TRP A 331 28.61 8.65 3.79
CA TRP A 331 27.86 9.47 2.84
C TRP A 331 26.87 10.40 3.53
N PHE A 332 26.10 9.89 4.49
CA PHE A 332 24.94 10.58 5.05
C PHE A 332 25.24 11.98 5.62
N PRO A 333 26.26 12.19 6.48
CA PRO A 333 26.51 13.49 7.11
C PRO A 333 26.90 14.59 6.12
N THR A 334 27.40 14.20 4.94
CA THR A 334 27.83 15.12 3.87
C THR A 334 26.79 15.25 2.75
N SER A 335 25.75 14.43 2.79
CA SER A 335 24.70 14.41 1.77
C SER A 335 23.73 15.59 1.91
N THR A 336 23.22 16.08 0.79
CA THR A 336 22.06 16.98 0.78
C THR A 336 20.80 16.27 1.26
N PHE A 337 20.75 14.93 1.24
CA PHE A 337 19.63 14.14 1.74
C PHE A 337 19.40 14.38 3.24
N CYS A 338 20.46 14.42 4.04
CA CYS A 338 20.39 14.72 5.47
C CYS A 338 19.68 16.06 5.75
N THR A 339 20.02 17.11 4.99
CA THR A 339 19.54 18.48 5.23
C THR A 339 18.24 18.80 4.49
N VAL A 340 18.15 18.46 3.20
CA VAL A 340 17.02 18.80 2.33
C VAL A 340 15.87 17.82 2.49
N THR A 341 16.17 16.51 2.55
CA THR A 341 15.12 15.49 2.62
C THR A 341 14.68 15.23 4.05
N LEU A 342 15.62 15.06 4.98
CA LEU A 342 15.28 14.80 6.38
C LEU A 342 15.18 16.05 7.24
N GLY A 343 15.56 17.24 6.74
CA GLY A 343 15.50 18.47 7.53
C GLY A 343 16.40 18.46 8.77
N LEU A 344 17.46 17.64 8.78
CA LEU A 344 18.40 17.54 9.89
C LEU A 344 19.58 18.50 9.70
N PRO A 345 20.26 18.91 10.77
CA PRO A 345 21.47 19.73 10.66
C PRO A 345 22.55 19.05 9.80
N SER A 346 23.29 19.84 9.00
CA SER A 346 24.45 19.33 8.25
C SER A 346 25.46 18.70 9.20
N GLY A 347 26.04 17.57 8.80
CA GLY A 347 27.00 16.83 9.62
C GLY A 347 26.39 15.92 10.69
N THR A 348 25.05 15.80 10.74
CA THR A 348 24.38 14.84 11.63
C THR A 348 24.90 13.43 11.35
N GLN A 349 25.40 12.75 12.39
CA GLN A 349 25.94 11.41 12.27
C GLN A 349 24.82 10.38 12.12
N TYR A 350 25.07 9.36 11.29
CA TYR A 350 24.17 8.22 11.18
C TYR A 350 24.39 7.26 12.36
N PRO A 351 23.36 6.54 12.85
CA PRO A 351 23.52 5.58 13.94
C PRO A 351 24.49 4.44 13.62
N ASP A 352 24.92 3.72 14.66
CA ASP A 352 25.81 2.57 14.54
C ASP A 352 25.07 1.27 14.16
N GLY A 353 23.75 1.26 14.40
CA GLY A 353 22.90 0.09 14.19
C GLY A 353 23.15 -0.99 15.23
N VAL A 354 22.39 -2.08 15.10
CA VAL A 354 22.51 -3.26 15.96
C VAL A 354 23.23 -4.34 15.17
N ASN A 355 24.29 -4.96 15.70
CA ASN A 355 25.00 -6.05 15.02
C ASN A 355 24.13 -7.31 14.88
N LYS A 356 24.31 -8.09 13.81
CA LYS A 356 23.57 -9.32 13.52
C LYS A 356 23.56 -10.33 14.67
N THR A 357 24.69 -10.53 15.35
CA THR A 357 24.77 -11.42 16.53
C THR A 357 23.82 -10.93 17.62
N VAL A 358 23.78 -9.62 17.86
CA VAL A 358 22.91 -9.00 18.86
C VAL A 358 21.45 -9.06 18.43
N ARG A 359 21.12 -8.74 17.17
CA ARG A 359 19.76 -8.87 16.62
C ARG A 359 19.23 -10.29 16.80
N LYS A 360 20.05 -11.29 16.49
CA LYS A 360 19.70 -12.71 16.67
C LYS A 360 19.57 -13.10 18.14
N ALA A 361 20.43 -12.62 19.03
CA ALA A 361 20.25 -12.88 20.46
C ALA A 361 18.95 -12.25 20.99
N LEU A 362 18.65 -11.02 20.57
CA LEU A 362 17.44 -10.28 20.97
C LEU A 362 16.16 -11.03 20.57
N SER A 363 16.10 -11.62 19.37
CA SER A 363 14.91 -12.39 18.95
C SER A 363 14.64 -13.63 19.80
N TYR A 364 15.63 -14.14 20.55
CA TYR A 364 15.41 -15.21 21.53
C TYR A 364 15.18 -14.68 22.95
N ALA A 365 15.62 -13.47 23.25
CA ALA A 365 15.46 -12.85 24.57
C ALA A 365 14.10 -12.17 24.77
N TYR A 366 13.42 -11.80 23.69
CA TYR A 366 12.13 -11.11 23.72
C TYR A 366 10.99 -12.01 24.22
N ASP A 367 10.14 -11.50 25.12
CA ASP A 367 8.96 -12.21 25.62
C ASP A 367 7.73 -11.90 24.77
N TYR A 368 7.60 -12.61 23.65
CA TYR A 368 6.49 -12.44 22.72
C TYR A 368 5.14 -12.76 23.36
N ASN A 369 5.05 -13.82 24.17
CA ASN A 369 3.82 -14.20 24.87
C ASN A 369 3.42 -13.16 25.91
N GLY A 370 4.39 -12.65 26.67
CA GLY A 370 4.18 -11.56 27.61
C GLY A 370 3.64 -10.32 26.89
N PHE A 371 4.28 -9.93 25.79
CA PHE A 371 3.85 -8.82 24.96
C PHE A 371 2.43 -9.02 24.43
N VAL A 372 2.15 -10.16 23.79
CA VAL A 372 0.82 -10.48 23.24
C VAL A 372 -0.25 -10.46 24.34
N SER A 373 0.04 -11.02 25.51
CA SER A 373 -0.92 -11.05 26.63
C SER A 373 -1.20 -9.66 27.21
N ALA A 374 -0.19 -8.78 27.23
CA ALA A 374 -0.31 -7.42 27.74
C ALA A 374 -1.03 -6.49 26.76
N VAL A 375 -0.73 -6.60 25.46
CA VAL A 375 -1.29 -5.76 24.40
C VAL A 375 -2.68 -6.24 23.98
N TYR A 376 -2.90 -7.56 23.94
CA TYR A 376 -4.13 -8.17 23.45
C TYR A 376 -4.79 -9.06 24.51
N PRO A 377 -5.35 -8.47 25.57
CA PRO A 377 -6.09 -9.25 26.55
C PRO A 377 -7.23 -10.00 25.87
N ALA A 378 -7.49 -11.25 26.28
CA ALA A 378 -8.49 -12.13 25.67
C ALA A 378 -9.91 -11.53 25.55
N THR A 379 -10.22 -10.51 26.35
CA THR A 379 -11.47 -9.75 26.33
C THR A 379 -11.60 -8.77 25.14
N SER A 380 -10.54 -8.56 24.37
CA SER A 380 -10.44 -7.54 23.30
C SER A 380 -10.32 -8.12 21.89
N GLY A 381 -10.71 -9.39 21.68
CA GLY A 381 -10.60 -10.06 20.37
C GLY A 381 -9.28 -10.82 20.16
N GLY A 382 -8.29 -10.60 21.03
CA GLY A 382 -7.05 -11.38 21.08
C GLY A 382 -6.02 -11.03 20.01
N GLY A 383 -4.78 -11.44 20.26
CA GLY A 383 -3.65 -11.34 19.33
C GLY A 383 -2.86 -12.62 19.37
N ILE A 384 -1.99 -12.80 18.39
CA ILE A 384 -1.16 -13.99 18.29
C ILE A 384 0.31 -13.60 18.16
N TYR A 385 1.17 -14.46 18.70
CA TYR A 385 2.59 -14.39 18.39
C TYR A 385 2.78 -14.55 16.89
N CYS A 386 3.49 -13.61 16.27
CA CYS A 386 3.80 -13.63 14.85
C CYS A 386 5.29 -13.86 14.68
N TRP A 387 5.70 -15.08 14.33
CA TRP A 387 7.11 -15.34 13.98
C TRP A 387 7.39 -15.11 12.50
N SER A 388 6.34 -15.16 11.66
CA SER A 388 6.47 -15.12 10.22
C SER A 388 6.59 -13.68 9.70
N PRO A 389 7.58 -13.38 8.84
CA PRO A 389 7.66 -12.08 8.18
C PRO A 389 6.50 -11.83 7.21
N PHE A 390 5.68 -12.84 6.94
CA PHE A 390 4.53 -12.71 6.06
C PHE A 390 3.20 -12.54 6.82
N GLY A 391 3.23 -12.53 8.15
CA GLY A 391 2.03 -12.67 8.97
C GLY A 391 1.59 -14.13 9.09
N MET A 392 0.85 -14.45 10.15
CA MET A 392 0.37 -15.81 10.42
C MET A 392 -0.85 -16.20 9.59
N SER A 393 -1.54 -15.23 8.99
CA SER A 393 -2.65 -15.46 8.06
C SER A 393 -2.21 -15.81 6.63
N SER A 394 -0.92 -15.67 6.29
CA SER A 394 -0.42 -16.00 4.97
C SER A 394 -0.48 -17.52 4.70
N PRO A 395 -0.95 -17.97 3.52
CA PRO A 395 -0.94 -19.39 3.15
C PRO A 395 0.48 -19.94 2.98
N PHE A 396 1.50 -19.08 2.96
CA PHE A 396 2.90 -19.45 2.83
C PHE A 396 3.64 -19.47 4.18
N THR A 397 2.96 -19.23 5.29
CA THR A 397 3.53 -19.40 6.63
C THR A 397 3.50 -20.88 7.01
N ASP A 398 4.67 -21.53 6.98
CA ASP A 398 4.85 -22.96 7.24
C ASP A 398 5.59 -23.20 8.57
N GLU A 399 4.84 -23.50 9.63
CA GLU A 399 5.39 -23.81 10.96
C GLU A 399 6.33 -25.03 10.98
N GLY A 400 6.22 -25.94 10.00
CA GLY A 400 7.09 -27.11 9.89
C GLY A 400 8.34 -26.87 9.05
N GLY A 401 8.36 -25.82 8.24
CA GLY A 401 9.37 -25.57 7.22
C GLY A 401 10.52 -24.65 7.65
N VAL A 402 10.31 -23.79 8.65
CA VAL A 402 11.28 -22.78 9.06
C VAL A 402 11.46 -22.78 10.58
N SER A 403 12.71 -22.89 11.04
CA SER A 403 13.01 -22.73 12.47
C SER A 403 12.84 -21.28 12.89
N HIS A 404 12.20 -21.03 14.02
CA HIS A 404 11.99 -19.69 14.54
C HIS A 404 12.13 -19.67 16.08
N PRO A 405 12.35 -18.49 16.70
CA PRO A 405 12.27 -18.37 18.15
C PRO A 405 10.92 -18.84 18.69
N GLY A 406 10.93 -19.47 19.87
CA GLY A 406 9.71 -19.77 20.60
C GLY A 406 9.04 -18.50 21.12
N PRO A 407 7.75 -18.55 21.47
CA PRO A 407 7.02 -17.38 21.94
C PRO A 407 7.39 -16.95 23.38
N ALA A 408 8.09 -17.79 24.14
CA ALA A 408 8.61 -17.47 25.46
C ALA A 408 10.12 -17.17 25.36
N PRO A 409 10.66 -16.29 26.22
CA PRO A 409 12.06 -15.91 26.14
C PRO A 409 12.98 -17.08 26.50
N ASP A 410 13.97 -17.36 25.66
CA ASP A 410 15.04 -18.32 25.89
C ASP A 410 16.39 -17.60 26.07
N LEU A 411 16.61 -17.12 27.29
CA LEU A 411 17.83 -16.40 27.66
C LEU A 411 19.08 -17.29 27.58
N THR A 412 18.94 -18.61 27.64
CA THR A 412 20.08 -19.53 27.51
C THR A 412 20.53 -19.57 26.05
N ALA A 413 19.59 -19.75 25.12
CA ALA A 413 19.87 -19.69 23.69
C ALA A 413 20.40 -18.31 23.28
N ALA A 414 19.74 -17.23 23.73
CA ALA A 414 20.13 -15.86 23.41
C ALA A 414 21.57 -15.53 23.84
N ARG A 415 21.93 -15.84 25.09
CA ARG A 415 23.30 -15.62 25.60
C ARG A 415 24.31 -16.57 24.95
N THR A 416 23.92 -17.78 24.57
CA THR A 416 24.80 -18.70 23.84
C THR A 416 25.14 -18.13 22.46
N ILE A 417 24.17 -17.57 21.74
CA ILE A 417 24.38 -16.88 20.46
C ILE A 417 25.37 -15.73 20.66
N LEU A 418 25.14 -14.87 21.65
CA LEU A 418 25.98 -13.72 21.94
C LEU A 418 27.42 -14.12 22.28
N LEU A 419 27.60 -15.12 23.15
CA LEU A 419 28.91 -15.58 23.61
C LEU A 419 29.64 -16.48 22.60
N SER A 420 28.95 -16.94 21.55
CA SER A 420 29.59 -17.66 20.44
C SER A 420 30.35 -16.72 19.51
N ASP A 421 30.02 -15.43 19.51
CA ASP A 421 30.75 -14.40 18.78
C ASP A 421 31.99 -13.96 19.58
N PRO A 422 33.21 -14.10 19.05
CA PRO A 422 34.44 -13.76 19.78
C PRO A 422 34.51 -12.30 20.25
N TYR A 423 33.93 -11.37 19.49
CA TYR A 423 33.92 -9.95 19.85
C TYR A 423 33.06 -9.72 21.09
N TYR A 424 31.80 -10.17 21.05
CA TYR A 424 30.87 -10.01 22.18
C TYR A 424 31.24 -10.87 23.38
N ASN A 425 31.77 -12.07 23.18
CA ASN A 425 32.32 -12.89 24.26
C ASN A 425 33.45 -12.17 25.01
N GLY A 426 34.36 -11.50 24.27
CA GLY A 426 35.42 -10.69 24.87
C GLY A 426 34.87 -9.52 25.71
N LEU A 427 33.87 -8.80 25.19
CA LEU A 427 33.23 -7.69 25.90
C LEU A 427 32.44 -8.15 27.14
N ALA A 428 31.77 -9.28 27.05
CA ALA A 428 31.04 -9.91 28.16
C ALA A 428 32.01 -10.40 29.25
N ALA A 429 33.07 -11.11 28.87
CA ALA A 429 34.09 -11.59 29.80
C ALA A 429 34.80 -10.44 30.54
N ALA A 430 35.05 -9.32 29.87
CA ALA A 430 35.62 -8.12 30.49
C ALA A 430 34.71 -7.51 31.59
N ARG A 431 33.41 -7.84 31.56
CA ARG A 431 32.39 -7.44 32.55
C ARG A 431 32.03 -8.57 33.51
N GLY A 432 32.76 -9.70 33.46
CA GLY A 432 32.53 -10.86 34.31
C GLY A 432 31.29 -11.68 33.94
N LEU A 433 30.80 -11.54 32.71
CA LEU A 433 29.59 -12.22 32.22
C LEU A 433 29.93 -13.54 31.49
N SER A 434 29.09 -14.53 31.73
CA SER A 434 29.14 -15.89 31.16
C SER A 434 27.75 -16.53 31.23
N LEU A 435 27.60 -17.73 30.66
CA LEU A 435 26.37 -18.52 30.79
C LEU A 435 26.04 -18.94 32.23
N ALA A 436 27.02 -18.91 33.15
CA ALA A 436 26.80 -19.27 34.55
C ALA A 436 26.16 -18.12 35.37
N ASN A 437 26.23 -16.88 34.87
CA ASN A 437 25.67 -15.73 35.58
C ASN A 437 24.14 -15.70 35.48
N THR A 438 23.50 -15.25 36.56
CA THR A 438 22.07 -15.05 36.67
C THR A 438 21.60 -13.87 35.83
N THR A 439 20.31 -13.83 35.47
CA THR A 439 19.75 -12.68 34.74
C THR A 439 19.91 -11.36 35.48
N ALA A 440 19.85 -11.37 36.82
CA ALA A 440 20.09 -10.16 37.62
C ALA A 440 21.51 -9.60 37.46
N GLU A 441 22.52 -10.45 37.28
CA GLU A 441 23.90 -10.01 37.03
C GLU A 441 24.06 -9.39 35.63
N TRP A 442 23.45 -9.99 34.60
CA TRP A 442 23.42 -9.41 33.24
C TRP A 442 22.72 -8.04 33.24
N VAL A 443 21.56 -7.93 33.87
CA VAL A 443 20.82 -6.66 34.03
C VAL A 443 21.62 -5.64 34.85
N SER A 444 22.34 -6.07 35.89
CA SER A 444 23.22 -5.18 36.64
C SER A 444 24.32 -4.60 35.78
N VAL A 445 24.90 -5.38 34.86
CA VAL A 445 25.89 -4.89 33.90
C VAL A 445 25.27 -3.89 32.94
N ALA A 446 24.11 -4.20 32.35
CA ALA A 446 23.37 -3.30 31.46
C ALA A 446 23.17 -1.90 32.08
N ARG A 447 22.85 -1.83 33.38
CA ARG A 447 22.54 -0.56 34.06
C ARG A 447 23.73 0.22 34.60
N SER A 448 24.92 -0.38 34.66
CA SER A 448 26.09 0.21 35.35
C SER A 448 27.34 0.30 34.50
N ASN A 449 27.54 -0.66 33.58
CA ASN A 449 28.65 -0.72 32.66
C ASN A 449 28.23 -1.56 31.43
N PRO A 450 27.26 -1.08 30.64
CA PRO A 450 26.68 -1.86 29.55
C PRO A 450 27.74 -2.31 28.55
N ILE A 451 27.48 -3.44 27.87
CA ILE A 451 28.31 -3.91 26.76
C ILE A 451 28.34 -2.86 25.65
N ASP A 452 27.15 -2.36 25.31
CA ASP A 452 26.89 -1.28 24.36
C ASP A 452 25.52 -0.65 24.70
N THR A 453 25.23 0.52 24.11
CA THR A 453 23.98 1.25 24.31
C THR A 453 23.30 1.47 22.96
N TYR A 454 22.03 1.09 22.83
CA TYR A 454 21.25 1.27 21.60
C TYR A 454 20.14 2.29 21.81
N THR A 455 19.82 3.06 20.78
CA THR A 455 18.69 4.00 20.76
C THR A 455 17.43 3.35 20.24
N PHE A 456 16.30 3.57 20.91
CA PHE A 456 15.00 3.00 20.53
C PHE A 456 13.92 4.08 20.41
N LEU A 457 13.48 4.37 19.19
CA LEU A 457 12.34 5.26 18.94
C LEU A 457 11.01 4.50 19.13
N ILE A 458 10.13 5.06 19.95
CA ILE A 458 8.87 4.40 20.30
C ILE A 458 7.68 5.36 20.37
N TYR A 459 6.48 4.80 20.19
CA TYR A 459 5.23 5.51 20.41
C TYR A 459 5.09 5.85 21.90
N PRO A 460 4.64 7.07 22.25
CA PRO A 460 4.35 7.43 23.63
C PRO A 460 3.40 6.41 24.29
N ASN A 461 3.72 5.96 25.50
CA ASN A 461 2.96 4.97 26.27
C ASN A 461 2.85 3.57 25.64
N SER A 462 3.72 3.21 24.68
CA SER A 462 3.73 1.85 24.13
C SER A 462 4.15 0.82 25.18
N LEU A 463 3.44 -0.31 25.22
CA LEU A 463 3.82 -1.46 26.05
C LEU A 463 5.10 -2.15 25.54
N THR A 464 5.44 -2.00 24.25
CA THR A 464 6.70 -2.51 23.66
C THR A 464 7.93 -2.06 24.46
N THR A 465 7.91 -0.85 25.04
CA THR A 465 9.04 -0.29 25.80
C THR A 465 9.51 -1.24 26.91
N GLY A 466 8.60 -1.78 27.72
CA GLY A 466 8.95 -2.67 28.82
C GLY A 466 9.63 -3.96 28.35
N PHE A 467 9.03 -4.62 27.35
CA PHE A 467 9.53 -5.88 26.81
C PHE A 467 10.86 -5.73 26.05
N ALA A 468 11.03 -4.63 25.30
CA ALA A 468 12.28 -4.33 24.62
C ALA A 468 13.41 -4.05 25.61
N VAL A 469 13.16 -3.23 26.66
CA VAL A 469 14.14 -2.95 27.72
C VAL A 469 14.53 -4.25 28.44
N GLU A 470 13.56 -5.07 28.84
CA GLU A 470 13.84 -6.34 29.53
C GLU A 470 14.69 -7.29 28.68
N ALA A 471 14.40 -7.42 27.39
CA ALA A 471 15.16 -8.26 26.47
C ALA A 471 16.60 -7.76 26.28
N VAL A 472 16.80 -6.45 26.10
CA VAL A 472 18.10 -5.82 25.89
C VAL A 472 18.96 -5.88 27.17
N GLU A 473 18.38 -5.55 28.33
CA GLU A 473 19.08 -5.60 29.62
C GLU A 473 19.44 -7.05 30.02
N ALA A 474 18.58 -8.03 29.69
CA ALA A 474 18.86 -9.45 29.94
C ALA A 474 20.08 -9.98 29.16
N LEU A 475 20.54 -9.24 28.15
CA LEU A 475 21.74 -9.50 27.36
C LEU A 475 22.92 -8.57 27.72
N GLY A 476 22.78 -7.72 28.75
CA GLY A 476 23.87 -6.88 29.26
C GLY A 476 24.09 -5.58 28.48
N PHE A 477 23.14 -5.18 27.64
CA PHE A 477 23.15 -3.94 26.89
C PHE A 477 22.20 -2.91 27.53
N GLU A 478 22.44 -1.63 27.28
CA GLU A 478 21.52 -0.55 27.66
C GLU A 478 20.62 -0.17 26.48
N LEU A 479 19.37 0.21 26.77
CA LEU A 479 18.43 0.74 25.78
C LEU A 479 18.05 2.18 26.16
N ASP A 480 18.47 3.14 25.34
CA ASP A 480 18.08 4.54 25.43
C ASP A 480 16.74 4.76 24.68
N VAL A 481 15.65 4.76 25.44
CA VAL A 481 14.29 4.89 24.91
C VAL A 481 13.96 6.35 24.61
N ARG A 482 13.51 6.61 23.38
CA ARG A 482 13.20 7.93 22.85
C ARG A 482 11.73 8.03 22.45
N GLU A 483 10.98 8.86 23.17
CA GLU A 483 9.61 9.27 22.83
C GLU A 483 9.64 10.62 22.11
N ASP A 484 10.35 10.69 20.98
CA ASP A 484 10.54 11.96 20.26
C ASP A 484 9.30 12.39 19.45
N ALA A 485 8.29 11.53 19.36
CA ALA A 485 6.96 11.86 18.81
C ALA A 485 6.05 12.42 19.93
N ALA A 486 5.41 13.58 19.70
CA ALA A 486 4.56 14.22 20.70
C ALA A 486 3.23 13.48 20.93
N VAL A 487 2.68 12.87 19.87
CA VAL A 487 1.51 11.99 19.91
C VAL A 487 1.73 10.77 19.03
N SER A 488 0.96 9.70 19.24
CA SER A 488 1.16 8.43 18.50
C SER A 488 1.10 8.60 16.98
N GLY A 489 0.23 9.48 16.46
CA GLY A 489 0.14 9.77 15.02
C GLY A 489 1.38 10.44 14.41
N ASP A 490 2.20 11.13 15.22
CA ASP A 490 3.40 11.82 14.76
C ASP A 490 4.53 10.84 14.44
N LEU A 491 4.62 9.69 15.12
CA LEU A 491 5.69 8.73 14.84
C LEU A 491 5.58 8.20 13.41
N TRP A 492 4.38 7.85 12.95
CA TRP A 492 4.20 7.45 11.57
C TRP A 492 4.44 8.61 10.60
N THR A 493 3.74 9.72 10.78
CA THR A 493 3.73 10.82 9.79
C THR A 493 5.04 11.59 9.72
N GLN A 494 5.75 11.75 10.83
CA GLN A 494 6.98 12.53 10.91
C GLN A 494 8.24 11.70 10.90
N PHE A 495 8.21 10.43 11.32
CA PHE A 495 9.41 9.58 11.40
C PHE A 495 9.41 8.42 10.42
N VAL A 496 8.36 7.59 10.38
CA VAL A 496 8.33 6.43 9.48
C VAL A 496 8.15 6.89 8.03
N ALA A 497 7.08 7.64 7.73
CA ALA A 497 6.76 8.10 6.38
C ALA A 497 7.85 9.02 5.76
N THR A 498 8.59 9.76 6.59
CA THR A 498 9.73 10.56 6.15
C THR A 498 11.04 9.79 6.14
N GLY A 499 11.04 8.59 6.76
CA GLY A 499 12.15 7.70 7.07
C GLY A 499 13.19 8.21 8.07
N ARG A 500 12.92 9.32 8.79
CA ARG A 500 13.72 9.74 9.95
C ARG A 500 13.82 8.67 11.04
N ALA A 501 12.92 7.68 11.06
CA ALA A 501 13.02 6.53 11.96
C ALA A 501 14.35 5.75 11.82
N SER A 502 15.01 5.82 10.65
CA SER A 502 16.35 5.24 10.43
C SER A 502 17.49 5.94 11.19
N MET A 503 17.19 7.06 11.88
CA MET A 503 18.12 7.76 12.77
C MET A 503 18.19 7.17 14.18
N TYR A 504 17.61 5.99 14.39
CA TYR A 504 17.67 5.23 15.63
C TYR A 504 18.12 3.80 15.32
N ASP A 505 18.77 3.15 16.28
CA ASP A 505 19.23 1.76 16.11
C ASP A 505 18.05 0.79 16.04
N MET A 506 16.97 1.12 16.74
CA MET A 506 15.73 0.36 16.81
C MET A 506 14.54 1.32 16.72
N PHE A 507 13.43 0.88 16.11
CA PHE A 507 12.16 1.59 16.22
C PHE A 507 10.97 0.66 16.01
N SER A 508 9.86 0.93 16.69
CA SER A 508 8.62 0.16 16.53
C SER A 508 7.74 0.75 15.44
N TYR A 509 7.18 -0.11 14.61
CA TYR A 509 6.19 0.26 13.61
C TYR A 509 5.33 -0.94 13.23
N VAL A 510 4.30 -0.66 12.45
CA VAL A 510 3.42 -1.68 11.89
C VAL A 510 3.64 -1.69 10.39
N TYR A 511 3.88 -2.86 9.82
CA TYR A 511 3.87 -3.01 8.38
C TYR A 511 2.75 -3.92 7.92
N LEU A 512 2.33 -3.71 6.67
CA LEU A 512 1.25 -4.46 6.05
C LEU A 512 1.83 -5.50 5.11
N MET A 513 1.39 -6.74 5.28
CA MET A 513 1.66 -7.81 4.34
C MET A 513 0.38 -8.20 3.60
N ASN A 514 0.54 -8.66 2.36
CA ASN A 514 -0.60 -9.22 1.64
C ASN A 514 -0.85 -10.63 2.20
N PRO A 515 -2.03 -10.91 2.79
CA PRO A 515 -2.36 -12.23 3.31
C PRO A 515 -2.53 -13.27 2.21
N LEU A 516 -2.61 -12.90 0.93
CA LEU A 516 -2.82 -13.79 -0.21
C LEU A 516 -1.51 -14.15 -0.92
N ASP A 517 -0.64 -13.18 -1.18
CA ASP A 517 0.66 -13.38 -1.86
C ASP A 517 1.70 -12.34 -1.37
N PRO A 518 2.62 -12.70 -0.46
CA PRO A 518 3.56 -11.77 0.14
C PRO A 518 4.43 -10.99 -0.85
N ALA A 519 4.70 -11.54 -2.04
CA ALA A 519 5.51 -10.93 -3.09
C ALA A 519 5.10 -9.48 -3.43
N GLN A 520 3.82 -9.14 -3.28
CA GLN A 520 3.34 -7.80 -3.58
C GLN A 520 3.99 -6.73 -2.70
N TYR A 521 4.17 -7.00 -1.40
CA TYR A 521 4.73 -6.02 -0.46
C TYR A 521 6.12 -6.37 0.04
N ALA A 522 6.53 -7.64 -0.02
CA ALA A 522 7.84 -8.11 0.43
C ALA A 522 9.00 -7.36 -0.25
N THR A 523 8.85 -6.90 -1.48
CA THR A 523 9.86 -6.07 -2.17
C THR A 523 10.06 -4.71 -1.48
N TYR A 524 9.03 -4.07 -0.95
CA TYR A 524 9.18 -2.80 -0.23
C TYR A 524 9.84 -2.95 1.13
N TRP A 525 9.55 -4.06 1.82
CA TRP A 525 10.03 -4.30 3.17
C TRP A 525 11.42 -4.91 3.19
N TYR A 526 11.77 -5.76 2.20
CA TYR A 526 12.93 -6.65 2.33
C TYR A 526 13.95 -6.59 1.20
N SER A 527 13.65 -5.93 0.06
CA SER A 527 14.60 -5.86 -1.04
C SER A 527 15.72 -4.84 -0.78
N SER A 528 16.90 -5.11 -1.34
CA SER A 528 18.04 -4.20 -1.29
C SER A 528 17.79 -2.89 -2.04
N SER A 529 16.87 -2.84 -3.01
CA SER A 529 16.53 -1.58 -3.69
C SER A 529 15.76 -0.64 -2.77
N ALA A 530 14.84 -1.17 -1.96
CA ALA A 530 14.10 -0.41 -0.96
C ALA A 530 14.95 0.03 0.25
N ALA A 531 16.12 -0.60 0.45
CA ALA A 531 17.05 -0.29 1.54
C ALA A 531 17.95 0.92 1.27
N LYS A 532 18.13 1.36 0.02
CA LYS A 532 19.22 2.29 -0.32
C LYS A 532 18.74 3.75 -0.35
N PRO A 533 19.37 4.68 0.38
CA PRO A 533 19.09 6.09 0.18
C PRO A 533 19.57 6.54 -1.22
N PRO A 534 18.91 7.54 -1.85
CA PRO A 534 17.78 8.31 -1.33
C PRO A 534 16.39 7.68 -1.59
N GLY A 535 16.33 6.47 -2.16
CA GLY A 535 15.09 5.82 -2.61
C GLY A 535 14.48 4.86 -1.60
N TRP A 536 14.11 5.36 -0.41
CA TRP A 536 13.45 4.54 0.60
C TRP A 536 12.10 4.01 0.09
N GLY A 537 11.97 2.69 0.06
CA GLY A 537 10.66 2.03 0.10
C GLY A 537 10.21 2.03 1.56
N TYR A 538 10.32 0.86 2.20
CA TYR A 538 10.08 0.74 3.64
C TYR A 538 11.08 -0.23 4.35
N ASN A 539 12.20 -0.54 3.71
CA ASN A 539 13.26 -1.38 4.27
C ASN A 539 14.22 -0.55 5.14
N TYR A 540 13.70 -0.04 6.26
CA TYR A 540 14.41 0.85 7.17
C TYR A 540 15.54 0.17 7.96
N ALA A 541 15.52 -1.16 8.07
CA ALA A 541 16.61 -1.94 8.64
C ALA A 541 17.86 -1.98 7.74
N HIS A 542 17.77 -1.43 6.52
CA HIS A 542 18.77 -1.54 5.46
C HIS A 542 19.14 -2.99 5.14
N LEU A 543 18.18 -3.91 5.17
CA LEU A 543 18.44 -5.29 4.76
C LEU A 543 18.95 -5.32 3.31
N MET A 544 20.15 -5.88 3.10
CA MET A 544 20.74 -6.05 1.78
C MET A 544 21.24 -7.48 1.58
N ASN A 545 20.47 -8.29 0.86
CA ASN A 545 20.79 -9.69 0.62
C ASN A 545 20.45 -10.08 -0.84
N SER A 546 21.46 -10.44 -1.62
CA SER A 546 21.29 -10.73 -3.05
C SER A 546 20.51 -12.01 -3.33
N THR A 547 20.56 -13.01 -2.43
CA THR A 547 19.75 -14.22 -2.56
C THR A 547 18.28 -13.88 -2.41
N LEU A 548 17.96 -13.07 -1.38
CA LEU A 548 16.61 -12.57 -1.16
C LEU A 548 16.11 -11.73 -2.34
N ASP A 549 16.94 -10.81 -2.85
CA ASP A 549 16.58 -10.00 -4.04
C ASP A 549 16.25 -10.88 -5.24
N ASN A 550 17.05 -11.93 -5.49
CA ASN A 550 16.83 -12.86 -6.58
C ASN A 550 15.53 -13.65 -6.39
N ILE A 551 15.22 -14.09 -5.17
CA ILE A 551 13.95 -14.80 -4.91
C ILE A 551 12.78 -13.85 -5.14
N LEU A 552 12.80 -12.65 -4.55
CA LEU A 552 11.70 -11.69 -4.66
C LEU A 552 11.45 -11.21 -6.10
N ALA A 553 12.50 -11.13 -6.92
CA ALA A 553 12.35 -10.81 -8.34
C ALA A 553 11.66 -11.91 -9.17
N ASN A 554 11.67 -13.15 -8.69
CA ASN A 554 11.22 -14.30 -9.48
C ASN A 554 9.98 -15.01 -8.89
N VAL A 555 9.77 -14.93 -7.57
CA VAL A 555 8.76 -15.71 -6.85
C VAL A 555 7.34 -15.48 -7.36
N GLU A 556 7.04 -14.29 -7.87
CA GLU A 556 5.73 -13.98 -8.40
C GLU A 556 5.39 -14.74 -9.71
N PHE A 557 6.41 -15.23 -10.43
CA PHE A 557 6.27 -15.97 -11.69
C PHE A 557 6.24 -17.50 -11.50
N LEU A 558 6.49 -17.98 -10.27
CA LEU A 558 6.49 -19.40 -9.96
C LEU A 558 5.06 -19.91 -9.72
N THR A 559 4.80 -21.14 -10.17
CA THR A 559 3.55 -21.86 -9.87
C THR A 559 3.56 -22.51 -8.49
N ASP A 560 4.74 -22.95 -8.03
CA ASP A 560 4.97 -23.44 -6.67
C ASP A 560 5.92 -22.47 -5.97
N LYS A 561 5.45 -21.87 -4.88
CA LYS A 561 6.12 -20.77 -4.19
C LYS A 561 6.57 -21.12 -2.76
N GLN A 562 6.13 -22.25 -2.22
CA GLN A 562 6.29 -22.52 -0.78
C GLN A 562 7.77 -22.58 -0.38
N ASP A 563 8.59 -23.32 -1.12
CA ASP A 563 10.03 -23.45 -0.81
C ASP A 563 10.76 -22.10 -0.90
N SER A 564 10.39 -21.27 -1.89
CA SER A 564 10.94 -19.92 -2.03
C SER A 564 10.56 -19.03 -0.84
N TYR A 565 9.31 -19.12 -0.37
CA TYR A 565 8.87 -18.36 0.80
C TYR A 565 9.49 -18.87 2.10
N ASN A 566 9.68 -20.18 2.25
CA ASN A 566 10.41 -20.77 3.38
C ASN A 566 11.86 -20.25 3.42
N GLU A 567 12.53 -20.18 2.26
CA GLU A 567 13.89 -19.62 2.18
C GLU A 567 13.93 -18.12 2.50
N VAL A 568 12.96 -17.35 2.00
CA VAL A 568 12.83 -15.92 2.33
C VAL A 568 12.63 -15.73 3.84
N ALA A 569 11.73 -16.50 4.44
CA ALA A 569 11.48 -16.46 5.87
C ALA A 569 12.74 -16.81 6.68
N ASP A 570 13.44 -17.89 6.32
CA ASP A 570 14.70 -18.28 6.99
C ASP A 570 15.78 -17.19 6.87
N ILE A 571 15.93 -16.56 5.70
CA ILE A 571 16.86 -15.44 5.54
C ILE A 571 16.49 -14.31 6.51
N ILE A 572 15.21 -13.93 6.53
CA ILE A 572 14.73 -12.81 7.32
C ILE A 572 14.84 -13.07 8.82
N ILE A 573 14.40 -14.23 9.32
CA ILE A 573 14.27 -14.49 10.76
C ILE A 573 15.52 -15.11 11.39
N ASN A 574 16.34 -15.85 10.61
CA ASN A 574 17.49 -16.58 11.16
C ASN A 574 18.85 -16.07 10.70
N LYS A 575 18.95 -15.55 9.46
CA LYS A 575 20.24 -15.15 8.85
C LYS A 575 20.50 -13.66 8.95
N GLU A 576 19.48 -12.82 8.78
CA GLU A 576 19.63 -11.37 8.74
C GLU A 576 19.01 -10.68 9.95
N VAL A 577 17.92 -11.25 10.48
CA VAL A 577 17.20 -10.81 11.68
C VAL A 577 16.94 -9.31 11.64
N HIS A 578 16.27 -8.86 10.59
CA HIS A 578 16.08 -7.42 10.33
C HIS A 578 15.02 -6.81 11.26
N SER A 579 14.20 -7.63 11.91
CA SER A 579 13.13 -7.19 12.81
C SER A 579 12.82 -8.24 13.86
N ILE A 580 12.29 -7.78 14.99
CA ILE A 580 11.56 -8.60 15.95
C ILE A 580 10.10 -8.57 15.52
N PHE A 581 9.55 -9.72 15.13
CA PHE A 581 8.14 -9.86 14.77
C PHE A 581 7.33 -10.11 16.05
N GLU A 582 6.69 -9.06 16.57
CA GLU A 582 6.13 -9.09 17.92
C GLU A 582 4.80 -9.85 17.92
N SER A 583 3.87 -9.42 17.06
CA SER A 583 2.50 -9.92 17.07
C SER A 583 1.74 -9.63 15.79
N GLN A 584 0.61 -10.31 15.64
CA GLN A 584 -0.45 -9.99 14.71
C GLN A 584 -1.76 -9.87 15.51
N GLY A 585 -2.53 -8.80 15.27
CA GLY A 585 -3.85 -8.65 15.87
C GLY A 585 -4.85 -9.61 15.24
N THR A 586 -5.99 -9.83 15.90
CA THR A 586 -7.14 -10.45 15.24
C THR A 586 -8.01 -9.36 14.65
N MET A 587 -8.40 -9.50 13.39
CA MET A 587 -9.42 -8.64 12.80
C MET A 587 -10.82 -9.19 13.09
N GLY A 588 -11.80 -8.31 13.02
CA GLY A 588 -13.19 -8.69 13.02
C GLY A 588 -14.10 -7.53 12.69
N MET A 589 -15.38 -7.78 12.78
CA MET A 589 -16.41 -6.77 12.58
C MET A 589 -17.50 -6.95 13.62
N VAL A 590 -17.95 -5.85 14.20
CA VAL A 590 -19.17 -5.83 14.98
C VAL A 590 -20.27 -5.26 14.09
N ILE A 591 -21.36 -6.00 13.95
CA ILE A 591 -22.52 -5.60 13.15
C ILE A 591 -23.80 -5.72 13.95
N ASN A 592 -24.78 -4.87 13.68
CA ASN A 592 -26.12 -4.99 14.23
C ASN A 592 -26.75 -6.33 13.82
N SER A 593 -27.23 -7.10 14.80
CA SER A 593 -27.73 -8.47 14.62
C SER A 593 -28.98 -8.56 13.73
N GLY A 594 -29.60 -7.43 13.40
CA GLY A 594 -30.69 -7.36 12.44
C GLY A 594 -30.28 -7.47 10.98
N PHE A 595 -28.98 -7.28 10.68
CA PHE A 595 -28.46 -7.39 9.33
C PHE A 595 -27.87 -8.77 9.04
N THR A 596 -28.02 -9.20 7.79
CA THR A 596 -27.35 -10.37 7.23
C THR A 596 -26.29 -9.91 6.24
N ILE A 597 -25.11 -10.52 6.29
CA ILE A 597 -24.02 -10.25 5.36
C ILE A 597 -23.97 -11.30 4.25
N GLY A 598 -23.73 -10.85 3.02
CA GLY A 598 -23.49 -11.75 1.89
C GLY A 598 -22.12 -12.43 1.97
N PRO A 599 -21.92 -13.53 1.20
CA PRO A 599 -20.67 -14.30 1.19
C PRO A 599 -19.48 -13.56 0.56
N LEU A 600 -19.72 -12.43 -0.12
CA LEU A 600 -18.71 -11.56 -0.72
C LEU A 600 -18.23 -10.44 0.23
N ALA A 601 -18.39 -10.60 1.54
CA ALA A 601 -17.68 -9.75 2.49
C ALA A 601 -16.19 -10.05 2.36
N ALA A 602 -15.49 -9.24 1.56
CA ALA A 602 -14.07 -9.41 1.32
C ALA A 602 -13.28 -8.69 2.41
N GLU A 603 -12.22 -9.36 2.87
CA GLU A 603 -11.13 -8.71 3.58
C GLU A 603 -10.40 -7.82 2.58
N VAL A 604 -10.35 -6.52 2.85
CA VAL A 604 -9.55 -5.58 2.09
C VAL A 604 -8.28 -5.34 2.90
N GLY A 605 -7.19 -6.00 2.50
CA GLY A 605 -5.85 -5.72 2.99
C GLY A 605 -5.16 -4.73 2.05
N GLY A 606 -4.89 -3.52 2.53
CA GLY A 606 -4.17 -2.50 1.75
C GLY A 606 -3.58 -1.39 2.63
N PRO A 607 -2.68 -0.56 2.08
CA PRO A 607 -1.99 0.53 2.80
C PRO A 607 -2.92 1.58 3.43
N ALA A 608 -4.19 1.63 3.01
CA ALA A 608 -5.23 2.49 3.59
C ALA A 608 -5.98 1.87 4.78
N GLY A 609 -5.62 0.65 5.19
CA GLY A 609 -6.17 -0.03 6.36
C GLY A 609 -6.77 -1.40 6.05
N PRO A 610 -6.52 -2.42 6.88
CA PRO A 610 -7.30 -3.65 6.90
C PRO A 610 -8.78 -3.39 7.26
N GLY A 611 -9.73 -3.94 6.50
CA GLY A 611 -11.14 -3.88 6.88
C GLY A 611 -12.01 -4.92 6.18
N LEU A 612 -13.14 -5.28 6.80
CA LEU A 612 -14.21 -5.97 6.10
C LEU A 612 -15.08 -4.94 5.39
N TYR A 613 -15.35 -5.20 4.11
CA TYR A 613 -16.37 -4.47 3.37
C TYR A 613 -17.53 -5.43 3.07
N PRO A 614 -18.65 -5.36 3.82
CA PRO A 614 -19.83 -6.14 3.46
C PRO A 614 -20.45 -5.54 2.20
N ALA A 615 -20.10 -6.10 1.04
CA ALA A 615 -20.62 -5.66 -0.24
C ALA A 615 -22.15 -5.79 -0.35
N TRP A 616 -22.75 -6.69 0.44
CA TRP A 616 -24.19 -6.98 0.41
C TRP A 616 -24.75 -7.12 1.82
N LEU A 617 -25.67 -6.21 2.16
CA LEU A 617 -26.40 -6.20 3.43
C LEU A 617 -27.88 -6.48 3.19
N GLY A 618 -28.39 -7.48 3.90
CA GLY A 618 -29.79 -7.84 3.99
C GLY A 618 -30.36 -7.57 5.38
N GLY A 619 -31.68 -7.63 5.54
CA GLY A 619 -32.35 -7.42 6.82
C GLY A 619 -32.56 -5.95 7.20
N SER A 620 -32.66 -5.67 8.49
CA SER A 620 -32.99 -4.34 9.03
C SER A 620 -32.46 -4.15 10.44
N ARG A 621 -32.02 -2.95 10.78
CA ARG A 621 -31.52 -2.58 12.12
C ARG A 621 -32.45 -3.05 13.23
N ILE A 622 -31.90 -3.74 14.23
CA ILE A 622 -32.55 -3.94 15.53
C ILE A 622 -32.04 -2.84 16.46
N GLN A 623 -32.96 -2.02 16.95
CA GLN A 623 -32.60 -0.98 17.92
C GLN A 623 -32.71 -1.52 19.34
N ALA A 624 -31.79 -1.11 20.21
CA ALA A 624 -32.02 -1.19 21.63
C ALA A 624 -33.33 -0.46 21.93
N ALA A 625 -34.26 -1.08 22.66
CA ALA A 625 -35.53 -0.44 22.97
C ALA A 625 -35.24 0.88 23.67
N VAL A 626 -35.50 2.00 22.97
CA VAL A 626 -35.29 3.34 23.51
C VAL A 626 -36.37 3.58 24.56
N LEU A 627 -36.04 3.14 25.77
CA LEU A 627 -36.44 3.55 27.11
C LEU A 627 -36.39 2.29 27.98
N PRO A 628 -35.63 2.28 29.09
CA PRO A 628 -35.96 1.35 30.17
C PRO A 628 -37.45 1.57 30.50
N PRO A 629 -38.24 0.52 30.76
CA PRO A 629 -39.61 0.73 31.23
C PRO A 629 -39.49 1.66 32.42
N GLY A 630 -40.14 2.85 32.35
CA GLY A 630 -40.01 3.88 33.39
C GLY A 630 -40.33 3.35 34.79
N ILE A 631 -40.94 2.16 34.86
CA ILE A 631 -41.06 1.28 36.02
C ILE A 631 -40.79 -0.16 35.56
N PRO A 632 -39.79 -0.89 36.12
CA PRO A 632 -39.58 -2.30 35.83
C PRO A 632 -40.88 -3.12 35.97
N GLY A 633 -41.27 -3.84 34.92
CA GLY A 633 -42.45 -4.72 34.92
C GLY A 633 -43.75 -4.16 34.33
N TYR A 634 -43.78 -2.90 33.85
CA TYR A 634 -44.98 -2.32 33.22
C TYR A 634 -44.73 -1.72 31.84
N SER A 635 -45.66 -1.95 30.91
CA SER A 635 -45.65 -1.36 29.56
C SER A 635 -45.91 0.15 29.61
N THR A 636 -45.20 0.92 28.78
CA THR A 636 -45.33 2.37 28.61
C THR A 636 -46.77 2.81 28.27
N ILE A 637 -47.52 1.96 27.56
CA ILE A 637 -48.93 2.18 27.23
C ILE A 637 -49.79 2.16 28.50
N PHE A 638 -49.49 1.29 29.46
CA PHE A 638 -50.22 1.20 30.73
C PHE A 638 -49.99 2.44 31.61
N VAL A 639 -48.77 2.98 31.62
CA VAL A 639 -48.44 4.21 32.36
C VAL A 639 -49.18 5.41 31.77
N LEU A 640 -49.19 5.55 30.45
CA LEU A 640 -49.95 6.60 29.76
C LEU A 640 -51.47 6.47 30.00
N LEU A 641 -52.01 5.24 29.95
CA LEU A 641 -53.42 4.97 30.23
C LEU A 641 -53.81 5.23 31.69
N ALA A 642 -52.87 5.14 32.65
CA ALA A 642 -53.12 5.49 34.05
C ALA A 642 -53.00 7.00 34.30
N MET A 643 -52.05 7.68 33.64
CA MET A 643 -51.83 9.12 33.80
C MET A 643 -52.98 9.97 33.26
N VAL A 644 -53.55 9.61 32.10
CA VAL A 644 -54.62 10.40 31.46
C VAL A 644 -55.87 10.52 32.36
N PRO A 645 -56.42 9.44 32.93
CA PRO A 645 -57.52 9.52 33.89
C PRO A 645 -57.17 10.29 35.16
N SER A 646 -55.95 10.15 35.69
CA SER A 646 -55.51 10.86 36.90
C SER A 646 -55.42 12.37 36.67
N VAL A 647 -54.89 12.80 35.53
CA VAL A 647 -54.83 14.21 35.14
C VAL A 647 -56.23 14.77 34.90
N LEU A 648 -57.09 14.04 34.19
CA LEU A 648 -58.50 14.42 33.99
C LEU A 648 -59.28 14.50 35.31
N GLY A 649 -59.02 13.57 36.24
CA GLY A 649 -59.60 13.57 37.58
C GLY A 649 -59.15 14.77 38.43
N LEU A 650 -57.86 15.13 38.39
CA LEU A 650 -57.33 16.34 39.02
C LEU A 650 -57.95 17.61 38.44
N ILE A 651 -58.01 17.71 37.11
CA ILE A 651 -58.66 18.83 36.42
C ILE A 651 -60.14 18.95 36.82
N TYR A 652 -60.86 17.83 36.90
CA TYR A 652 -62.25 17.79 37.33
C TYR A 652 -62.43 18.25 38.79
N ILE A 653 -61.59 17.77 39.71
CA ILE A 653 -61.63 18.16 41.13
C ILE A 653 -61.30 19.66 41.29
N ILE A 654 -60.31 20.17 40.57
CA ILE A 654 -59.93 21.59 40.58
C ILE A 654 -61.09 22.46 40.04
N LYS A 655 -61.74 22.04 38.95
CA LYS A 655 -62.92 22.73 38.41
C LYS A 655 -64.12 22.68 39.35
N ARG A 656 -64.32 21.57 40.08
CA ARG A 656 -65.41 21.42 41.06
C ARG A 656 -65.20 22.27 42.32
N LYS A 657 -63.96 22.47 42.78
CA LYS A 657 -63.63 23.36 43.92
C LYS A 657 -63.69 24.86 43.58
N ARG A 658 -63.77 25.23 42.29
CA ARG A 658 -63.94 26.62 41.81
C ARG A 658 -65.40 27.01 41.56
N LYS A 659 -66.35 26.07 41.70
CA LYS A 659 -67.78 26.35 41.89
C LYS A 659 -68.08 26.26 43.38
#